data_AF-A0A143DDC4-F1
#
_entry.id   AF-A0A143DDC4-F1
#
_cell.length_a   1.000
_cell.length_b   1.000
_cell.length_c   1.000
_cell.angle_alpha   90.00
_cell.angle_beta   90.00
_cell.angle_gamma   90.00
#
_symmetry.space_group_name_H-M   'P 1'
#
loop_
_entity.id
_entity.type
_entity.pdbx_description
1 polymer ?
#
loop_
_entity_poly.entity_id
_entity_poly.type
_entity_poly.pdbx_seq_one_letter_code
_entity_poly.pdbx_strand_id
1 'polypeptide(L)'
;MSSLRFLSVKHQIQLVLALFLVPALASVAVLLWHENEAISFARKETMGTAYITPLLDAQIATARYMVTATNPDAGTVARVAAGLESVREQADLLDMRGSHAIVERLWTDFAAVPGLERARDMIAGLESAVAQAGDHSNLILDPELSSYYLMDSLVVRLPKMITGVADMAGYMLEASASGNAGLDVIRAGAVMGGHLSALESGYATVMETSEDSAVAAMMPALSTRVSGAVDTVLASVGRGQGIVSGQEHQAVLLAALDAFEDMRRRALWGLDTILNERIQGSVVILSISLLILALFFGAAGYVANRYAVESLSVPLVTLRRSIQRLAEGDVETPVPDFQRRDEIGAIASALKVLRHTATRAFALGQMLEAMPVNIVTVSPQDGRISWINAATRNALEQIGPSLNGLPPGTDSLEGLSIDLFHPQPGWLSELVADPGQLPWTGEVHLGNERVALSVFPVLDHYGQMTAAMLTWSIVTSSRRMAEVFETSMEGVVGDAGVVQEAARKLDTIACRAASGIDMVNGAVSQVSDFVTSLACSAEDLSRSSADMIERLSSANTLTINGVEMAEDSMRAVSGLSRVAKEINGVVDLITEIAEQTNILALNATVEAARAGAAGRGFAVVANEVKKLARQTAAATEDVRVRVAAVADVSQDVANAMIRVSRLISGVNGLVGDLTSSMVDQSRATGVIADRIQQTSTRMIQAAEDLDALSEATQATRSEAGSLLEVSTTLSQRSGRLSREWSGFSAGALRLAV
;
A
#
# COMPACT_ATOMS: atom_id res chain seq x y z
N MET A 1 20.40 -0.82 -25.45
CA MET A 1 19.96 0.42 -26.14
C MET A 1 20.46 0.57 -27.58
N SER A 2 21.42 -0.23 -28.07
CA SER A 2 21.82 -0.24 -29.49
C SER A 2 20.74 -0.78 -30.46
N SER A 3 19.76 -1.52 -29.94
CA SER A 3 18.65 -2.14 -30.69
C SER A 3 17.52 -1.18 -31.09
N LEU A 4 17.44 0.03 -30.53
CA LEU A 4 16.38 0.99 -30.85
C LEU A 4 16.62 1.73 -32.17
N ARG A 5 17.84 1.67 -32.72
CA ARG A 5 18.21 2.30 -34.00
C ARG A 5 17.54 1.69 -35.24
N PHE A 6 16.81 0.58 -35.07
CA PHE A 6 16.08 -0.11 -36.15
C PHE A 6 14.62 0.33 -36.29
N LEU A 7 14.10 1.12 -35.35
CA LEU A 7 12.73 1.64 -35.38
C LEU A 7 12.66 2.97 -36.13
N SER A 8 11.56 3.21 -36.85
CA SER A 8 11.26 4.53 -37.42
C SER A 8 11.27 5.60 -36.34
N VAL A 9 11.65 6.83 -36.66
CA VAL A 9 11.72 7.97 -35.73
C VAL A 9 10.42 8.13 -34.92
N LYS A 10 9.25 7.95 -35.55
CA LYS A 10 7.94 8.00 -34.88
C LYS A 10 7.82 6.98 -33.73
N HIS A 11 8.14 5.72 -34.00
CA HIS A 11 8.08 4.65 -33.01
C HIS A 11 9.14 4.81 -31.90
N GLN A 12 10.31 5.38 -32.21
CA GLN A 12 11.30 5.72 -31.17
C GLN A 12 10.75 6.78 -30.20
N ILE A 13 10.12 7.84 -30.73
CA ILE A 13 9.50 8.89 -29.90
C ILE A 13 8.35 8.31 -29.08
N GLN A 14 7.47 7.52 -29.69
CA GLN A 14 6.34 6.89 -28.99
C GLN A 14 6.78 5.93 -27.89
N LEU A 15 7.83 5.14 -28.13
CA LEU A 15 8.36 4.19 -27.14
C LEU A 15 9.05 4.90 -25.98
N VAL A 16 9.79 5.98 -26.25
CA VAL A 16 10.34 6.84 -25.18
C VAL A 16 9.21 7.50 -24.38
N LEU A 17 8.19 8.05 -25.05
CA LEU A 17 7.04 8.64 -24.34
C LEU A 17 6.30 7.59 -23.51
N ALA A 18 6.05 6.40 -24.05
CA ALA A 18 5.30 5.35 -23.35
C ALA A 18 6.10 4.76 -22.17
N LEU A 19 7.39 4.48 -22.36
CA LEU A 19 8.25 3.88 -21.34
C LEU A 19 8.43 4.79 -20.12
N PHE A 20 8.43 6.12 -20.33
CA PHE A 20 8.65 7.06 -19.24
C PHE A 20 7.37 7.70 -18.71
N LEU A 21 6.38 8.01 -19.55
CA LEU A 21 5.20 8.79 -19.14
C LEU A 21 4.08 7.93 -18.54
N VAL A 22 3.94 6.67 -18.96
CA VAL A 22 2.88 5.78 -18.45
C VAL A 22 3.18 5.26 -17.05
N PRO A 23 4.35 4.65 -16.78
CA PRO A 23 4.69 4.21 -15.42
C PRO A 23 4.74 5.38 -14.44
N ALA A 24 5.17 6.54 -14.93
CA ALA A 24 5.17 7.81 -14.20
C ALA A 24 3.81 8.23 -13.67
N LEU A 25 2.84 8.38 -14.57
CA LEU A 25 1.49 8.78 -14.20
C LEU A 25 0.84 7.74 -13.29
N ALA A 26 1.13 6.44 -13.53
CA ALA A 26 0.67 5.36 -12.67
C ALA A 26 1.28 5.46 -11.25
N SER A 27 2.60 5.68 -11.13
CA SER A 27 3.27 5.84 -9.84
C SER A 27 2.80 7.08 -9.08
N VAL A 28 2.60 8.22 -9.76
CA VAL A 28 1.99 9.42 -9.15
C VAL A 28 0.59 9.09 -8.65
N ALA A 29 -0.24 8.45 -9.48
CA ALA A 29 -1.62 8.13 -9.13
C ALA A 29 -1.71 7.19 -7.93
N VAL A 30 -0.88 6.14 -7.89
CA VAL A 30 -0.83 5.19 -6.76
C VAL A 30 -0.36 5.88 -5.49
N LEU A 31 0.68 6.71 -5.58
CA LEU A 31 1.23 7.43 -4.43
C LEU A 31 0.22 8.45 -3.87
N LEU A 32 -0.41 9.24 -4.74
CA LEU A 32 -1.46 10.17 -4.34
C LEU A 32 -2.66 9.45 -3.76
N TRP A 33 -3.03 8.29 -4.31
CA TRP A 33 -4.15 7.50 -3.79
C TRP A 33 -3.87 6.98 -2.39
N HIS A 34 -2.71 6.32 -2.18
CA HIS A 34 -2.30 5.77 -0.88
C HIS A 34 -2.19 6.85 0.21
N GLU A 35 -1.46 7.94 -0.06
CA GLU A 35 -1.25 8.99 0.94
C GLU A 35 -2.53 9.79 1.23
N ASN A 36 -3.38 10.01 0.22
CA ASN A 36 -4.64 10.71 0.44
C ASN A 36 -5.62 9.86 1.27
N GLU A 37 -5.59 8.54 1.14
CA GLU A 37 -6.38 7.63 1.98
C GLU A 37 -5.94 7.74 3.44
N ALA A 38 -4.63 7.64 3.72
CA ALA A 38 -4.08 7.78 5.07
C ALA A 38 -4.41 9.15 5.72
N ILE A 39 -4.25 10.25 4.96
CA ILE A 39 -4.59 11.59 5.43
C ILE A 39 -6.10 11.73 5.68
N SER A 40 -6.94 11.16 4.81
CA SER A 40 -8.40 11.21 4.97
C SER A 40 -8.87 10.41 6.19
N PHE A 41 -8.20 9.29 6.49
CA PHE A 41 -8.47 8.46 7.67
C PHE A 41 -8.14 9.22 8.95
N ALA A 42 -6.91 9.75 9.07
CA ALA A 42 -6.48 10.52 10.23
C ALA A 42 -7.29 11.82 10.43
N ARG A 43 -7.74 12.45 9.33
CA ARG A 43 -8.64 13.60 9.39
C ARG A 43 -10.00 13.24 10.00
N LYS A 44 -10.58 12.10 9.65
CA LYS A 44 -11.84 11.62 10.24
C LYS A 44 -11.69 11.37 11.75
N GLU A 45 -10.56 10.81 12.17
CA GLU A 45 -10.24 10.61 13.58
C GLU A 45 -10.13 11.95 14.31
N THR A 46 -9.38 12.91 13.76
CA THR A 46 -9.25 14.26 14.34
C THR A 46 -10.62 14.92 14.50
N MET A 47 -11.48 14.85 13.47
CA MET A 47 -12.84 15.37 13.53
C MET A 47 -13.71 14.63 14.55
N GLY A 48 -13.52 13.31 14.72
CA GLY A 48 -14.15 12.53 15.77
C GLY A 48 -13.77 13.01 17.17
N THR A 49 -12.48 13.26 17.42
CA THR A 49 -12.03 13.79 18.73
C THR A 49 -12.65 15.15 19.05
N ALA A 50 -12.76 16.03 18.05
CA ALA A 50 -13.42 17.32 18.18
C ALA A 50 -14.92 17.18 18.50
N TYR A 51 -15.57 16.12 17.99
CA TYR A 51 -16.99 15.84 18.21
C TYR A 51 -17.27 15.22 19.58
N ILE A 52 -16.47 14.26 20.04
CA ILE A 52 -16.68 13.59 21.34
C ILE A 52 -16.31 14.48 22.54
N THR A 53 -15.41 15.44 22.36
CA THR A 53 -14.95 16.33 23.44
C THR A 53 -16.10 17.07 24.15
N PRO A 54 -16.95 17.84 23.44
CA PRO A 54 -18.10 18.51 24.05
C PRO A 54 -19.16 17.55 24.60
N LEU A 55 -19.30 16.33 24.05
CA LEU A 55 -20.21 15.30 24.59
C LEU A 55 -19.75 14.78 25.95
N LEU A 56 -18.47 14.48 26.09
CA LEU A 56 -17.87 14.05 27.35
C LEU A 56 -17.94 15.18 28.41
N ASP A 57 -17.77 16.45 27.99
CA ASP A 57 -17.94 17.60 28.89
C ASP A 57 -19.39 17.73 29.37
N ALA A 58 -20.36 17.54 28.49
CA ALA A 58 -21.77 17.49 28.87
C ALA A 58 -22.07 16.31 29.81
N GLN A 59 -21.44 15.15 29.60
CA GLN A 59 -21.66 13.97 30.44
C GLN A 59 -21.09 14.16 31.85
N ILE A 60 -19.85 14.67 31.97
CA ILE A 60 -19.22 15.00 33.26
C ILE A 60 -20.04 16.08 33.99
N ALA A 61 -20.49 17.12 33.28
CA ALA A 61 -21.34 18.16 33.87
C ALA A 61 -22.67 17.60 34.40
N THR A 62 -23.28 16.67 33.66
CA THR A 62 -24.53 16.00 34.08
C THR A 62 -24.30 15.10 35.30
N ALA A 63 -23.18 14.37 35.35
CA ALA A 63 -22.82 13.56 36.51
C ALA A 63 -22.56 14.43 37.76
N ARG A 64 -21.89 15.59 37.62
CA ARG A 64 -21.69 16.55 38.74
C ARG A 64 -23.02 17.06 39.28
N TYR A 65 -24.00 17.30 38.41
CA TYR A 65 -25.35 17.67 38.82
C TYR A 65 -26.00 16.58 39.69
N MET A 66 -25.90 15.32 39.28
CA MET A 66 -26.44 14.19 40.04
C MET A 66 -25.77 14.00 41.41
N VAL A 67 -24.45 14.22 41.50
CA VAL A 67 -23.70 14.15 42.77
C VAL A 67 -24.15 15.22 43.75
N THR A 68 -24.31 16.47 43.29
CA THR A 68 -24.63 17.60 44.19
C THR A 68 -26.08 17.62 44.64
N ALA A 69 -27.02 17.12 43.82
CA ALA A 69 -28.44 16.95 44.13
C ALA A 69 -29.19 18.19 44.67
N THR A 70 -28.58 19.37 44.58
CA THR A 70 -29.23 20.67 44.67
C THR A 70 -29.77 21.06 43.30
N ASN A 71 -30.77 21.94 43.23
CA ASN A 71 -31.21 22.56 41.97
C ASN A 71 -29.97 22.92 41.13
N PRO A 72 -29.96 22.59 39.82
CA PRO A 72 -28.78 22.78 39.02
C PRO A 72 -28.36 24.24 39.13
N ASP A 73 -27.11 24.50 39.48
CA ASP A 73 -26.60 25.85 39.37
C ASP A 73 -26.66 26.26 37.89
N ALA A 74 -26.94 27.54 37.62
CA ALA A 74 -27.06 28.04 36.24
C ALA A 74 -25.82 27.71 35.39
N GLY A 75 -24.65 27.53 36.03
CA GLY A 75 -23.41 27.09 35.40
C GLY A 75 -23.42 25.64 34.87
N THR A 76 -24.05 24.69 35.55
CA THR A 76 -24.10 23.30 35.07
C THR A 76 -25.09 23.12 33.92
N VAL A 77 -26.23 23.80 33.97
CA VAL A 77 -27.18 23.83 32.85
C VAL A 77 -26.54 24.51 31.63
N ALA A 78 -25.81 25.61 31.83
CA ALA A 78 -25.09 26.28 30.75
C ALA A 78 -24.00 25.40 30.12
N ARG A 79 -23.28 24.57 30.90
CA ARG A 79 -22.25 23.66 30.37
C ARG A 79 -22.81 22.52 29.54
N VAL A 80 -23.88 21.87 30.02
CA VAL A 80 -24.55 20.80 29.25
C VAL A 80 -25.18 21.37 27.98
N ALA A 81 -25.79 22.56 28.05
CA ALA A 81 -26.30 23.27 26.89
C ALA A 81 -25.18 23.57 25.88
N ALA A 82 -24.10 24.21 26.33
CA ALA A 82 -22.99 24.57 25.46
C ALA A 82 -22.36 23.34 24.77
N GLY A 83 -22.26 22.21 25.47
CA GLY A 83 -21.76 20.96 24.89
C GLY A 83 -22.67 20.41 23.79
N LEU A 84 -23.98 20.29 24.06
CA LEU A 84 -24.96 19.81 23.09
C LEU A 84 -25.09 20.76 21.88
N GLU A 85 -25.07 22.08 22.12
CA GLU A 85 -25.15 23.11 21.07
C GLU A 85 -23.91 23.10 20.17
N SER A 86 -22.72 22.99 20.76
CA SER A 86 -21.46 22.88 20.00
C SER A 86 -21.45 21.68 19.06
N VAL A 87 -22.01 20.54 19.48
CA VAL A 87 -22.08 19.33 18.65
C VAL A 87 -23.15 19.46 17.57
N ARG A 88 -24.26 20.12 17.90
CA ARG A 88 -25.37 20.39 16.99
C ARG A 88 -24.95 21.31 15.85
N GLU A 89 -24.16 22.34 16.11
CA GLU A 89 -23.62 23.23 15.07
C GLU A 89 -22.62 22.52 14.14
N GLN A 90 -22.03 21.41 14.59
CA GLN A 90 -21.07 20.60 13.83
C GLN A 90 -21.73 19.49 12.98
N ALA A 91 -23.07 19.47 12.87
CA ALA A 91 -23.84 18.44 12.16
C ALA A 91 -23.37 18.14 10.73
N ASP A 92 -22.97 19.19 10.00
CA ASP A 92 -22.59 19.10 8.59
C ASP A 92 -21.15 18.62 8.35
N LEU A 93 -20.34 18.53 9.42
CA LEU A 93 -18.91 18.22 9.29
C LEU A 93 -18.64 16.72 9.12
N LEU A 94 -19.56 15.83 9.49
CA LEU A 94 -19.33 14.37 9.56
C LEU A 94 -20.56 13.58 9.10
N ASP A 95 -20.37 12.38 8.53
CA ASP A 95 -21.46 11.41 8.25
C ASP A 95 -21.91 10.68 9.54
N MET A 96 -22.07 11.46 10.62
CA MET A 96 -22.44 11.02 11.98
C MET A 96 -23.94 11.16 12.24
N ARG A 97 -24.76 10.82 11.25
CA ARG A 97 -26.22 11.04 11.28
C ARG A 97 -26.88 10.43 12.52
N GLY A 98 -26.37 9.28 12.97
CA GLY A 98 -26.86 8.59 14.16
C GLY A 98 -26.61 9.38 15.44
N SER A 99 -25.36 9.73 15.73
CA SER A 99 -25.01 10.48 16.95
C SER A 99 -25.72 11.84 16.97
N HIS A 100 -25.80 12.50 15.81
CA HIS A 100 -26.47 13.78 15.70
C HIS A 100 -27.98 13.69 16.00
N ALA A 101 -28.65 12.62 15.59
CA ALA A 101 -30.06 12.38 15.93
C ALA A 101 -30.26 12.19 17.44
N ILE A 102 -29.33 11.54 18.12
CA ILE A 102 -29.33 11.41 19.59
C ILE A 102 -29.15 12.78 20.24
N VAL A 103 -28.17 13.57 19.78
CA VAL A 103 -27.88 14.91 20.32
C VAL A 103 -29.06 15.87 20.13
N GLU A 104 -29.73 15.86 18.98
CA GLU A 104 -30.94 16.66 18.73
C GLU A 104 -32.09 16.28 19.67
N ARG A 105 -32.27 14.98 19.93
CA ARG A 105 -33.25 14.50 20.90
C ARG A 105 -32.90 14.98 22.31
N LEU A 106 -31.64 14.81 22.74
CA LEU A 106 -31.17 15.24 24.05
C LEU A 106 -31.30 16.75 24.24
N TRP A 107 -30.97 17.55 23.22
CA TRP A 107 -31.14 19.00 23.23
C TRP A 107 -32.60 19.42 23.44
N THR A 108 -33.51 18.76 22.72
CA THR A 108 -34.95 19.01 22.84
C THR A 108 -35.46 18.65 24.23
N ASP A 109 -35.00 17.52 24.79
CA ASP A 109 -35.38 17.05 26.11
C ASP A 109 -34.74 17.88 27.25
N PHE A 110 -33.59 18.52 26.99
CA PHE A 110 -32.83 19.32 27.94
C PHE A 110 -33.47 20.68 28.28
N ALA A 111 -34.16 21.32 27.32
CA ALA A 111 -34.77 22.65 27.49
C ALA A 111 -35.90 22.71 28.56
N ALA A 112 -36.28 21.58 29.16
CA ALA A 112 -37.42 21.44 30.08
C ALA A 112 -37.07 21.21 31.59
N VAL A 113 -35.92 21.70 32.09
CA VAL A 113 -35.35 21.68 33.48
C VAL A 113 -36.32 21.42 34.68
N PRO A 114 -35.95 20.70 35.79
CA PRO A 114 -35.01 19.57 36.00
C PRO A 114 -35.64 18.35 36.75
N GLY A 115 -34.94 17.20 36.78
CA GLY A 115 -35.21 16.05 37.65
C GLY A 115 -34.10 14.99 37.59
N LEU A 116 -33.84 14.25 38.67
CA LEU A 116 -32.78 13.22 38.73
C LEU A 116 -32.97 12.10 37.70
N GLU A 117 -34.21 11.75 37.40
CA GLU A 117 -34.57 10.73 36.40
C GLU A 117 -34.15 11.17 34.99
N ARG A 118 -34.45 12.42 34.60
CA ARG A 118 -34.00 12.96 33.31
C ARG A 118 -32.49 13.16 33.23
N ALA A 119 -31.82 13.42 34.35
CA ALA A 119 -30.36 13.48 34.38
C ALA A 119 -29.74 12.09 34.12
N ARG A 120 -30.36 11.02 34.62
CA ARG A 120 -29.96 9.63 34.33
C ARG A 120 -30.16 9.31 32.84
N ASP A 121 -31.31 9.67 32.27
CA ASP A 121 -31.57 9.50 30.83
C ASP A 121 -30.58 10.29 29.96
N MET A 122 -30.25 11.52 30.37
CA MET A 122 -29.27 12.36 29.70
C MET A 122 -27.87 11.73 29.68
N ILE A 123 -27.43 11.14 30.80
CA ILE A 123 -26.14 10.43 30.86
C ILE A 123 -26.12 9.24 29.91
N ALA A 124 -27.16 8.41 29.92
CA ALA A 124 -27.26 7.25 29.03
C ALA A 124 -27.28 7.67 27.55
N GLY A 125 -27.98 8.76 27.22
CA GLY A 125 -28.01 9.30 25.87
C GLY A 125 -26.66 9.87 25.42
N LEU A 126 -25.97 10.62 26.29
CA LEU A 126 -24.63 11.15 26.01
C LEU A 126 -23.61 10.04 25.82
N GLU A 127 -23.66 8.99 26.65
CA GLU A 127 -22.85 7.78 26.47
C GLU A 127 -23.10 7.14 25.10
N SER A 128 -24.37 6.98 24.71
CA SER A 128 -24.72 6.42 23.40
C SER A 128 -24.27 7.31 22.23
N ALA A 129 -24.31 8.64 22.39
CA ALA A 129 -23.83 9.58 21.38
C ALA A 129 -22.31 9.47 21.21
N VAL A 130 -21.55 9.37 22.31
CA VAL A 130 -20.09 9.17 22.28
C VAL A 130 -19.74 7.86 21.58
N ALA A 131 -20.43 6.76 21.90
CA ALA A 131 -20.21 5.46 21.27
C ALA A 131 -20.44 5.53 19.75
N GLN A 132 -21.56 6.12 19.33
CA GLN A 132 -21.90 6.24 17.93
C GLN A 132 -20.98 7.20 17.17
N ALA A 133 -20.53 8.29 17.81
CA ALA A 133 -19.51 9.15 17.25
C ALA A 133 -18.21 8.36 17.03
N GLY A 134 -17.80 7.52 17.99
CA GLY A 134 -16.64 6.63 17.86
C GLY A 134 -16.72 5.67 16.67
N ASP A 135 -17.87 5.02 16.47
CA ASP A 135 -18.10 4.09 15.35
C ASP A 135 -17.94 4.75 13.97
N HIS A 136 -18.38 6.01 13.86
CA HIS A 136 -18.42 6.73 12.58
C HIS A 136 -17.19 7.60 12.30
N SER A 137 -16.30 7.80 13.27
CA SER A 137 -15.06 8.61 13.12
C SER A 137 -13.78 7.79 12.96
N ASN A 138 -13.90 6.47 12.74
CA ASN A 138 -12.78 5.53 12.73
C ASN A 138 -12.01 5.44 14.07
N LEU A 139 -12.42 6.17 15.12
CA LEU A 139 -11.74 6.17 16.41
C LEU A 139 -11.67 4.77 17.05
N ILE A 140 -12.64 3.89 16.76
CA ILE A 140 -12.70 2.52 17.29
C ILE A 140 -11.84 1.53 16.48
N LEU A 141 -11.36 1.92 15.30
CA LEU A 141 -10.72 1.03 14.32
C LEU A 141 -9.27 1.43 13.97
N ASP A 142 -8.55 2.07 14.89
CA ASP A 142 -7.14 2.43 14.62
C ASP A 142 -6.23 1.17 14.70
N PRO A 143 -5.48 0.85 13.63
CA PRO A 143 -4.51 -0.25 13.65
C PRO A 143 -3.30 -0.03 14.57
N GLU A 144 -3.02 1.20 15.01
CA GLU A 144 -1.92 1.48 15.94
C GLU A 144 -2.31 1.21 17.40
N LEU A 145 -1.45 0.49 18.12
CA LEU A 145 -1.75 0.02 19.48
C LEU A 145 -1.89 1.19 20.48
N SER A 146 -1.04 2.20 20.38
CA SER A 146 -1.03 3.36 21.29
C SER A 146 -2.28 4.23 21.17
N SER A 147 -2.69 4.54 19.94
CA SER A 147 -3.92 5.28 19.68
C SER A 147 -5.14 4.42 20.00
N TYR A 148 -5.16 3.14 19.64
CA TYR A 148 -6.24 2.21 19.97
C TYR A 148 -6.61 2.23 21.48
N TYR A 149 -5.63 2.10 22.37
CA TYR A 149 -5.89 2.10 23.81
C TYR A 149 -6.30 3.47 24.35
N LEU A 150 -5.79 4.58 23.78
CA LEU A 150 -6.27 5.92 24.11
C LEU A 150 -7.73 6.13 23.66
N MET A 151 -8.10 5.62 22.49
CA MET A 151 -9.47 5.67 21.98
C MET A 151 -10.43 4.85 22.83
N ASP A 152 -10.08 3.59 23.14
CA ASP A 152 -10.86 2.72 24.02
C ASP A 152 -11.09 3.38 25.38
N SER A 153 -10.06 4.04 25.91
CA SER A 153 -10.17 4.78 27.17
C SER A 153 -11.16 5.93 27.12
N LEU A 154 -11.21 6.69 26.01
CA LEU A 154 -12.04 7.88 25.85
C LEU A 154 -13.48 7.59 25.39
N VAL A 155 -13.64 6.62 24.50
CA VAL A 155 -14.91 6.32 23.81
C VAL A 155 -15.70 5.25 24.57
N VAL A 156 -15.03 4.31 25.25
CA VAL A 156 -15.70 3.16 25.87
C VAL A 156 -15.63 3.21 27.39
N ARG A 157 -14.44 3.41 27.96
CA ARG A 157 -14.23 3.25 29.42
C ARG A 157 -14.63 4.48 30.22
N LEU A 158 -14.17 5.66 29.80
CA LEU A 158 -14.44 6.92 30.49
C LEU A 158 -15.95 7.20 30.60
N PRO A 159 -16.78 7.08 29.54
CA PRO A 159 -18.22 7.26 29.65
C PRO A 159 -18.86 6.35 30.69
N LYS A 160 -18.50 5.07 30.70
CA LYS A 160 -19.03 4.08 31.66
C LYS A 160 -18.63 4.39 33.10
N MET A 161 -17.41 4.87 33.32
CA MET A 161 -16.98 5.30 34.65
C MET A 161 -17.73 6.55 35.12
N ILE A 162 -17.99 7.51 34.23
CA ILE A 162 -18.82 8.69 34.52
C ILE A 162 -20.25 8.26 34.88
N THR A 163 -20.84 7.36 34.09
CA THR A 163 -22.16 6.76 34.35
C THR A 163 -22.18 6.05 35.72
N GLY A 164 -21.15 5.25 36.04
CA GLY A 164 -21.04 4.58 37.34
C GLY A 164 -21.01 5.55 38.53
N VAL A 165 -20.29 6.68 38.43
CA VAL A 165 -20.31 7.72 39.47
C VAL A 165 -21.68 8.37 39.60
N ALA A 166 -22.36 8.62 38.48
CA ALA A 166 -23.69 9.19 38.49
C ALA A 166 -24.76 8.23 39.08
N ASP A 167 -24.66 6.94 38.76
CA ASP A 167 -25.52 5.90 39.33
C ASP A 167 -25.30 5.77 40.85
N MET A 168 -24.05 5.75 41.31
CA MET A 168 -23.74 5.77 42.74
C MET A 168 -24.33 6.99 43.44
N ALA A 169 -24.24 8.18 42.84
CA ALA A 169 -24.86 9.39 43.36
C ALA A 169 -26.39 9.26 43.45
N GLY A 170 -27.03 8.73 42.39
CA GLY A 170 -28.47 8.48 42.36
C GLY A 170 -28.90 7.50 43.46
N TYR A 171 -28.23 6.36 43.57
CA TYR A 171 -28.52 5.35 44.58
C TYR A 171 -28.29 5.86 46.00
N MET A 172 -27.22 6.62 46.25
CA MET A 172 -26.97 7.25 47.56
C MET A 172 -28.06 8.24 47.96
N LEU A 173 -28.59 9.00 46.99
CA LEU A 173 -29.70 9.92 47.22
C LEU A 173 -31.00 9.18 47.57
N GLU A 174 -31.30 8.12 46.82
CA GLU A 174 -32.44 7.23 47.07
C GLU A 174 -32.29 6.48 48.41
N ALA A 175 -31.06 6.13 48.81
CA ALA A 175 -30.73 5.53 50.11
C ALA A 175 -31.05 6.47 51.28
N SER A 176 -30.76 7.76 51.13
CA SER A 176 -31.07 8.76 52.14
C SER A 176 -32.58 8.89 52.38
N ALA A 177 -33.41 8.50 51.40
CA ALA A 177 -34.87 8.52 51.51
C ALA A 177 -35.48 7.18 51.98
N SER A 178 -34.86 6.05 51.66
CA SER A 178 -35.43 4.70 51.85
C SER A 178 -34.67 3.79 52.84
N GLY A 179 -33.42 4.13 53.19
CA GLY A 179 -32.59 3.42 54.15
C GLY A 179 -31.84 2.17 53.64
N ASN A 180 -31.93 1.80 52.35
CA ASN A 180 -31.53 0.46 51.89
C ASN A 180 -30.62 0.35 50.65
N ALA A 181 -30.01 1.43 50.14
CA ALA A 181 -29.29 1.39 48.85
C ALA A 181 -27.82 0.89 48.90
N GLY A 182 -27.38 0.26 49.99
CA GLY A 182 -25.98 -0.16 50.15
C GLY A 182 -25.50 -1.11 49.05
N LEU A 183 -26.35 -2.05 48.59
CA LEU A 183 -26.00 -3.06 47.59
C LEU A 183 -25.87 -2.48 46.16
N ASP A 184 -26.75 -1.56 45.77
CA ASP A 184 -26.71 -0.97 44.41
C ASP A 184 -25.50 -0.03 44.24
N VAL A 185 -25.14 0.69 45.31
CA VAL A 185 -23.90 1.49 45.35
C VAL A 185 -22.66 0.59 45.26
N ILE A 186 -22.64 -0.56 45.96
CA ILE A 186 -21.55 -1.55 45.86
C ILE A 186 -21.46 -2.09 44.43
N ARG A 187 -22.59 -2.41 43.79
CA ARG A 187 -22.62 -2.92 42.41
C ARG A 187 -22.08 -1.89 41.42
N ALA A 188 -22.54 -0.64 41.50
CA ALA A 188 -22.07 0.44 40.63
C ALA A 188 -20.56 0.70 40.83
N GLY A 189 -20.09 0.67 42.08
CA GLY A 189 -18.67 0.77 42.40
C GLY A 189 -17.84 -0.40 41.85
N ALA A 190 -18.35 -1.63 41.90
CA ALA A 190 -17.68 -2.81 41.36
C ALA A 190 -17.56 -2.78 39.83
N VAL A 191 -18.61 -2.34 39.12
CA VAL A 191 -18.59 -2.16 37.66
C VAL A 191 -17.55 -1.11 37.27
N MET A 192 -17.52 0.03 37.97
CA MET A 192 -16.53 1.08 37.77
C MET A 192 -15.09 0.57 38.03
N GLY A 193 -14.89 -0.24 39.08
CA GLY A 193 -13.60 -0.87 39.39
C GLY A 193 -13.13 -1.86 38.32
N GLY A 194 -14.05 -2.57 37.66
CA GLY A 194 -13.73 -3.41 36.49
C GLY A 194 -13.25 -2.60 35.29
N HIS A 195 -13.94 -1.50 34.96
CA HIS A 195 -13.52 -0.61 33.87
C HIS A 195 -12.17 0.05 34.12
N LEU A 196 -11.90 0.42 35.38
CA LEU A 196 -10.62 0.95 35.83
C LEU A 196 -9.49 -0.08 35.72
N SER A 197 -9.68 -1.30 36.22
CA SER A 197 -8.67 -2.36 36.12
C SER A 197 -8.29 -2.65 34.66
N ALA A 198 -9.28 -2.73 33.78
CA ALA A 198 -9.03 -3.01 32.38
C ALA A 198 -8.45 -1.79 31.62
N LEU A 199 -8.71 -0.57 32.10
CA LEU A 199 -8.02 0.65 31.66
C LEU A 199 -6.54 0.63 32.06
N GLU A 200 -6.23 0.26 33.31
CA GLU A 200 -4.86 0.12 33.79
C GLU A 200 -4.07 -0.93 33.00
N SER A 201 -4.69 -2.07 32.69
CA SER A 201 -4.11 -3.12 31.85
C SER A 201 -3.83 -2.66 30.42
N GLY A 202 -4.79 -1.96 29.79
CA GLY A 202 -4.60 -1.38 28.46
C GLY A 202 -3.44 -0.38 28.43
N TYR A 203 -3.32 0.46 29.45
CA TYR A 203 -2.22 1.43 29.54
C TYR A 203 -0.87 0.80 29.88
N ALA A 204 -0.83 -0.24 30.71
CA ALA A 204 0.39 -1.01 30.93
C ALA A 204 0.93 -1.60 29.62
N THR A 205 0.03 -2.07 28.75
CA THR A 205 0.38 -2.59 27.42
C THR A 205 0.97 -1.49 26.53
N VAL A 206 0.40 -0.28 26.53
CA VAL A 206 0.99 0.88 25.84
C VAL A 206 2.38 1.22 26.38
N MET A 207 2.59 1.18 27.71
CA MET A 207 3.90 1.47 28.30
C MET A 207 4.99 0.47 27.92
N GLU A 208 4.65 -0.80 27.69
CA GLU A 208 5.60 -1.83 27.26
C GLU A 208 5.92 -1.75 25.76
N THR A 209 5.01 -1.20 24.95
CA THR A 209 5.06 -1.31 23.48
C THR A 209 5.33 0.02 22.77
N SER A 210 5.07 1.16 23.41
CA SER A 210 5.29 2.47 22.78
C SER A 210 6.69 3.01 23.07
N GLU A 211 7.36 3.47 22.01
CA GLU A 211 8.59 4.27 22.09
C GLU A 211 8.29 5.74 22.48
N ASP A 212 7.00 6.08 22.65
CA ASP A 212 6.50 7.44 22.60
C ASP A 212 6.35 8.06 24.01
N SER A 213 7.36 8.86 24.37
CA SER A 213 7.63 9.29 25.75
C SER A 213 6.57 10.22 26.37
N ALA A 214 5.77 10.93 25.56
CA ALA A 214 4.84 11.95 26.04
C ALA A 214 3.55 11.35 26.62
N VAL A 215 3.00 10.32 25.97
CA VAL A 215 1.82 9.60 26.46
C VAL A 215 2.20 8.72 27.64
N ALA A 216 3.30 7.97 27.54
CA ALA A 216 3.80 7.09 28.59
C ALA A 216 4.08 7.82 29.93
N ALA A 217 4.60 9.04 29.89
CA ALA A 217 4.90 9.84 31.10
C ALA A 217 3.65 10.33 31.84
N MET A 218 2.49 10.37 31.17
CA MET A 218 1.27 10.96 31.72
C MET A 218 0.36 9.94 32.42
N MET A 219 0.52 8.66 32.08
CA MET A 219 -0.40 7.59 32.49
C MET A 219 -0.34 7.17 33.96
N PRO A 220 0.84 7.06 34.61
CA PRO A 220 0.91 6.62 36.01
C PRO A 220 0.24 7.60 36.97
N ALA A 221 0.38 8.91 36.72
CA ALA A 221 -0.26 9.96 37.52
C ALA A 221 -1.78 9.93 37.40
N LEU A 222 -2.27 9.51 36.23
CA LEU A 222 -3.68 9.40 35.92
C LEU A 222 -4.34 8.19 36.61
N SER A 223 -3.76 7.00 36.43
CA SER A 223 -4.21 5.78 37.11
C SER A 223 -4.19 5.96 38.63
N THR A 224 -3.11 6.52 39.19
CA THR A 224 -3.03 6.77 40.64
C THR A 224 -4.17 7.66 41.15
N ARG A 225 -4.53 8.72 40.39
CA ARG A 225 -5.62 9.63 40.77
C ARG A 225 -6.99 8.98 40.66
N VAL A 226 -7.24 8.25 39.57
CA VAL A 226 -8.53 7.60 39.32
C VAL A 226 -8.73 6.44 40.31
N SER A 227 -7.74 5.56 40.46
CA SER A 227 -7.77 4.44 41.40
C SER A 227 -7.89 4.91 42.84
N GLY A 228 -7.17 5.96 43.23
CA GLY A 228 -7.33 6.58 44.54
C GLY A 228 -8.75 7.11 44.79
N ALA A 229 -9.40 7.70 43.80
CA ALA A 229 -10.77 8.18 43.93
C ALA A 229 -11.78 7.01 44.03
N VAL A 230 -11.66 6.01 43.15
CA VAL A 230 -12.51 4.80 43.14
C VAL A 230 -12.38 4.01 44.45
N ASP A 231 -11.15 3.80 44.93
CA ASP A 231 -10.89 3.12 46.20
C ASP A 231 -11.49 3.88 47.38
N THR A 232 -11.42 5.22 47.35
CA THR A 232 -12.03 6.06 48.39
C THR A 232 -13.56 5.93 48.39
N VAL A 233 -14.19 5.90 47.21
CA VAL A 233 -15.64 5.65 47.08
C VAL A 233 -16.00 4.26 47.61
N LEU A 234 -15.33 3.21 47.15
CA LEU A 234 -15.59 1.83 47.58
C LEU A 234 -15.32 1.62 49.08
N ALA A 235 -14.30 2.25 49.65
CA ALA A 235 -13.97 2.20 51.07
C ALA A 235 -14.98 2.97 51.95
N SER A 236 -15.61 4.02 51.42
CA SER A 236 -16.72 4.71 52.12
C SER A 236 -17.95 3.82 52.26
N VAL A 237 -18.22 2.99 51.24
CA VAL A 237 -19.38 2.09 51.17
C VAL A 237 -19.16 0.79 51.94
N GLY A 238 -17.95 0.21 51.86
CA GLY A 238 -17.63 -1.09 52.45
C GLY A 238 -17.40 -1.12 53.97
N ARG A 239 -17.42 0.04 54.66
CA ARG A 239 -17.17 0.12 56.11
C ARG A 239 -18.39 -0.08 57.00
N GLY A 240 -19.60 -0.24 56.45
CA GLY A 240 -20.81 -0.55 57.23
C GLY A 240 -21.19 0.47 58.31
N GLN A 241 -20.46 1.58 58.42
CA GLN A 241 -20.83 2.71 59.24
C GLN A 241 -21.92 3.43 58.45
N GLY A 242 -23.16 3.36 58.94
CA GLY A 242 -24.35 3.86 58.24
C GLY A 242 -24.10 5.21 57.60
N ILE A 243 -24.52 5.35 56.33
CA ILE A 243 -24.43 6.52 55.44
C ILE A 243 -23.72 7.69 56.15
N VAL A 244 -22.39 7.68 56.10
CA VAL A 244 -21.55 8.82 56.49
C VAL A 244 -22.16 10.09 55.88
N SER A 245 -22.12 11.19 56.63
CA SER A 245 -22.84 12.43 56.30
C SER A 245 -22.80 12.75 54.79
N GLY A 246 -23.94 13.16 54.20
CA GLY A 246 -24.07 13.34 52.75
C GLY A 246 -22.99 14.22 52.10
N GLN A 247 -22.35 15.12 52.86
CA GLN A 247 -21.25 15.97 52.38
C GLN A 247 -19.93 15.21 52.12
N GLU A 248 -19.61 14.17 52.89
CA GLU A 248 -18.35 13.44 52.71
C GLU A 248 -18.38 12.58 51.43
N HIS A 249 -19.50 11.90 51.15
CA HIS A 249 -19.67 11.12 49.92
C HIS A 249 -19.68 12.01 48.67
N GLN A 250 -20.33 13.17 48.74
CA GLN A 250 -20.33 14.15 47.64
C GLN A 250 -18.91 14.61 47.30
N ALA A 251 -18.08 14.91 48.31
CA ALA A 251 -16.70 15.34 48.09
C ALA A 251 -15.88 14.26 47.37
N VAL A 252 -16.07 12.98 47.71
CA VAL A 252 -15.36 11.86 47.08
C VAL A 252 -15.82 11.65 45.63
N LEU A 253 -17.13 11.64 45.37
CA LEU A 253 -17.66 11.48 44.01
C LEU A 253 -17.28 12.67 43.11
N LEU A 254 -17.24 13.90 43.63
CA LEU A 254 -16.75 15.06 42.89
C LEU A 254 -15.26 14.96 42.57
N ALA A 255 -14.44 14.46 43.51
CA ALA A 255 -13.02 14.22 43.28
C ALA A 255 -12.78 13.15 42.20
N ALA A 256 -13.65 12.12 42.11
CA ALA A 256 -13.62 11.15 41.03
C ALA A 256 -13.91 11.79 39.66
N LEU A 257 -14.93 12.66 39.59
CA LEU A 257 -15.25 13.41 38.36
C LEU A 257 -14.12 14.39 37.96
N ASP A 258 -13.43 15.02 38.92
CA ASP A 258 -12.24 15.83 38.66
C ASP A 258 -11.10 15.00 38.06
N ALA A 259 -10.90 13.77 38.56
CA ALA A 259 -9.91 12.84 38.02
C ALA A 259 -10.26 12.38 36.60
N PHE A 260 -11.54 12.10 36.33
CA PHE A 260 -12.03 11.77 34.98
C PHE A 260 -11.89 12.93 34.00
N GLU A 261 -12.13 14.16 34.44
CA GLU A 261 -11.92 15.35 33.61
C GLU A 261 -10.44 15.57 33.27
N ASP A 262 -9.55 15.37 34.25
CA ASP A 262 -8.10 15.42 34.01
C ASP A 262 -7.65 14.31 33.06
N MET A 263 -8.19 13.10 33.21
CA MET A 263 -8.00 11.97 32.30
C MET A 263 -8.40 12.31 30.90
N ARG A 264 -9.62 12.81 30.71
CA ARG A 264 -10.15 13.20 29.42
C ARG A 264 -9.23 14.21 28.73
N ARG A 265 -8.85 15.30 29.42
CA ARG A 265 -7.98 16.35 28.87
C ARG A 265 -6.64 15.79 28.41
N ARG A 266 -6.04 14.94 29.23
CA ARG A 266 -4.73 14.34 28.99
C ARG A 266 -4.77 13.32 27.85
N ALA A 267 -5.74 12.41 27.86
CA ALA A 267 -5.90 11.41 26.82
C ALA A 267 -6.21 12.05 25.46
N LEU A 268 -7.06 13.08 25.42
CA LEU A 268 -7.32 13.84 24.19
C LEU A 268 -6.09 14.59 23.69
N TRP A 269 -5.30 15.21 24.57
CA TRP A 269 -4.05 15.86 24.18
C TRP A 269 -3.04 14.86 23.59
N GLY A 270 -2.89 13.69 24.23
CA GLY A 270 -2.00 12.63 23.75
C GLY A 270 -2.45 12.10 22.40
N LEU A 271 -3.76 11.89 22.23
CA LEU A 271 -4.34 11.43 20.99
C LEU A 271 -4.19 12.46 19.85
N ASP A 272 -4.47 13.73 20.11
CA ASP A 272 -4.28 14.82 19.13
C ASP A 272 -2.80 14.93 18.71
N THR A 273 -1.88 14.71 19.65
CA THR A 273 -0.43 14.70 19.37
C THR A 273 -0.08 13.56 18.39
N ILE A 274 -0.48 12.32 18.69
CA ILE A 274 -0.22 11.16 17.83
C ILE A 274 -0.84 11.33 16.44
N LEU A 275 -2.11 11.75 16.38
CA LEU A 275 -2.81 11.95 15.11
C LEU A 275 -2.14 13.03 14.25
N ASN A 276 -1.73 14.14 14.87
CA ASN A 276 -1.07 15.23 14.16
C ASN A 276 0.35 14.84 13.70
N GLU A 277 1.11 14.10 14.51
CA GLU A 277 2.40 13.55 14.10
C GLU A 277 2.27 12.57 12.92
N ARG A 278 1.24 11.72 12.93
CA ARG A 278 0.94 10.81 11.82
C ARG A 278 0.61 11.58 10.54
N ILE A 279 -0.22 12.63 10.63
CA ILE A 279 -0.54 13.51 9.48
C ILE A 279 0.73 14.19 8.95
N GLN A 280 1.55 14.78 9.83
CA GLN A 280 2.81 15.42 9.44
C GLN A 280 3.78 14.42 8.82
N GLY A 281 3.89 13.22 9.39
CA GLY A 281 4.70 12.12 8.86
C GLY A 281 4.30 11.73 7.44
N SER A 282 2.99 11.51 7.20
CA SER A 282 2.47 11.25 5.85
C SER A 282 2.75 12.41 4.88
N VAL A 283 2.59 13.66 5.31
CA VAL A 283 2.91 14.84 4.47
C VAL A 283 4.39 14.92 4.13
N VAL A 284 5.28 14.61 5.07
CA VAL A 284 6.74 14.59 4.84
C VAL A 284 7.11 13.46 3.89
N ILE A 285 6.58 12.25 4.08
CA ILE A 285 6.81 11.10 3.19
C ILE A 285 6.30 11.40 1.77
N LEU A 286 5.11 11.98 1.64
CA LEU A 286 4.56 12.44 0.37
C LEU A 286 5.50 13.46 -0.30
N SER A 287 6.00 14.44 0.46
CA SER A 287 6.91 15.48 -0.02
C SER A 287 8.24 14.91 -0.53
N ILE A 288 8.84 13.98 0.22
CA ILE A 288 10.08 13.28 -0.16
C ILE A 288 9.86 12.44 -1.40
N SER A 289 8.74 11.70 -1.46
CA SER A 289 8.40 10.86 -2.61
C SER A 289 8.19 11.68 -3.88
N LEU A 290 7.51 12.83 -3.77
CA LEU A 290 7.37 13.78 -4.88
C LEU A 290 8.72 14.36 -5.32
N LEU A 291 9.63 14.65 -4.39
CA LEU A 291 10.98 15.12 -4.70
C LEU A 291 11.81 14.06 -5.46
N ILE A 292 11.82 12.82 -4.96
CA ILE A 292 12.50 11.69 -5.62
C ILE A 292 11.96 11.51 -7.03
N LEU A 293 10.64 11.58 -7.16
CA LEU A 293 9.98 11.44 -8.44
C LEU A 293 10.32 12.61 -9.40
N ALA A 294 10.36 13.84 -8.91
CA ALA A 294 10.79 15.00 -9.68
C ALA A 294 12.25 14.87 -10.14
N LEU A 295 13.14 14.37 -9.27
CA LEU A 295 14.55 14.08 -9.62
C LEU A 295 14.66 12.97 -10.66
N PHE A 296 13.90 11.88 -10.50
CA PHE A 296 13.82 10.80 -11.47
C PHE A 296 13.36 11.31 -12.83
N PHE A 297 12.33 12.18 -12.87
CA PHE A 297 11.89 12.81 -14.12
C PHE A 297 12.90 13.78 -14.71
N GLY A 298 13.59 14.55 -13.87
CA GLY A 298 14.68 15.41 -14.32
C GLY A 298 15.78 14.59 -15.01
N ALA A 299 16.19 13.48 -14.40
CA ALA A 299 17.18 12.57 -14.94
C ALA A 299 16.70 11.85 -16.22
N ALA A 300 15.48 11.31 -16.20
CA ALA A 300 14.87 10.64 -17.35
C ALA A 300 14.69 11.61 -18.53
N GLY A 301 14.21 12.82 -18.27
CA GLY A 301 14.06 13.89 -19.25
C GLY A 301 15.40 14.33 -19.82
N TYR A 302 16.45 14.43 -18.99
CA TYR A 302 17.81 14.69 -19.45
C TYR A 302 18.34 13.59 -20.38
N VAL A 303 18.15 12.32 -20.01
CA VAL A 303 18.55 11.17 -20.84
C VAL A 303 17.77 11.13 -22.15
N ALA A 304 16.45 11.35 -22.12
CA ALA A 304 15.61 11.39 -23.30
C ALA A 304 15.98 12.56 -24.23
N ASN A 305 16.25 13.74 -23.69
CA ASN A 305 16.72 14.91 -24.45
C ASN A 305 18.08 14.63 -25.10
N ARG A 306 19.03 14.10 -24.33
CA ARG A 306 20.35 13.72 -24.86
C ARG A 306 20.21 12.70 -26.00
N TYR A 307 19.37 11.69 -25.81
CA TYR A 307 19.07 10.71 -26.84
C TYR A 307 18.44 11.35 -28.08
N ALA A 308 17.49 12.28 -27.92
CA ALA A 308 16.86 12.98 -29.03
C ALA A 308 17.88 13.82 -29.83
N VAL A 309 18.78 14.53 -29.16
CA VAL A 309 19.84 15.32 -29.82
C VAL A 309 20.78 14.41 -30.62
N GLU A 310 21.24 13.30 -30.04
CA GLU A 310 22.14 12.35 -30.70
C GLU A 310 21.46 11.56 -31.84
N SER A 311 20.17 11.23 -31.70
CA SER A 311 19.43 10.41 -32.67
C SER A 311 18.81 11.19 -33.82
N LEU A 312 18.44 12.47 -33.61
CA LEU A 312 17.76 13.34 -34.59
C LEU A 312 18.62 14.52 -35.04
N SER A 313 19.06 15.38 -34.11
CA SER A 313 19.63 16.69 -34.45
C SER A 313 21.00 16.58 -35.10
N VAL A 314 21.90 15.74 -34.58
CA VAL A 314 23.26 15.58 -35.12
C VAL A 314 23.26 15.02 -36.56
N PRO A 315 22.52 13.94 -36.87
CA PRO A 315 22.44 13.41 -38.24
C PRO A 315 21.84 14.39 -39.24
N LEU A 316 20.78 15.13 -38.86
CA LEU A 316 20.15 16.11 -39.74
C LEU A 316 21.09 17.27 -40.10
N VAL A 317 21.85 17.78 -39.12
CA VAL A 317 22.87 18.82 -39.38
C VAL A 317 23.97 18.28 -40.29
N THR A 318 24.35 17.01 -40.14
CA THR A 318 25.39 16.37 -40.94
C THR A 318 24.92 16.14 -42.39
N LEU A 319 23.67 15.72 -42.59
CA LEU A 319 23.06 15.61 -43.92
C LEU A 319 22.94 16.97 -44.60
N ARG A 320 22.53 18.02 -43.87
CA ARG A 320 22.50 19.40 -44.39
C ARG A 320 23.86 19.82 -44.96
N ARG A 321 24.96 19.58 -44.22
CA ARG A 321 26.32 19.87 -44.69
C ARG A 321 26.72 19.04 -45.92
N SER A 322 26.31 17.78 -45.97
CA SER A 322 26.61 16.88 -47.09
C SER A 322 25.92 17.32 -48.38
N ILE A 323 24.67 17.79 -48.29
CA ILE A 323 23.94 18.39 -49.42
C ILE A 323 24.65 19.66 -49.91
N GLN A 324 25.08 20.52 -48.98
CA GLN A 324 25.75 21.78 -49.32
C GLN A 324 27.08 21.54 -50.05
N ARG A 325 27.90 20.59 -49.59
CA ARG A 325 29.16 20.21 -50.25
C ARG A 325 28.97 19.63 -51.64
N LEU A 326 27.94 18.79 -51.82
CA LEU A 326 27.62 18.22 -53.13
C LEU A 326 27.23 19.32 -54.13
N ALA A 327 26.51 20.35 -53.68
CA ALA A 327 26.17 21.51 -54.49
C ALA A 327 27.39 22.38 -54.85
N GLU A 328 28.43 22.37 -54.02
CA GLU A 328 29.71 23.06 -54.24
C GLU A 328 30.69 22.25 -55.13
N GLY A 329 30.30 21.06 -55.59
CA GLY A 329 31.09 20.22 -56.50
C GLY A 329 32.01 19.19 -55.84
N ASP A 330 32.00 19.08 -54.51
CA ASP A 330 32.73 18.01 -53.79
C ASP A 330 31.94 16.69 -53.86
N VAL A 331 32.42 15.80 -54.73
CA VAL A 331 31.86 14.44 -54.92
C VAL A 331 32.67 13.34 -54.22
N GLU A 332 33.82 13.67 -53.62
CA GLU A 332 34.71 12.69 -53.01
C GLU A 332 34.30 12.36 -51.57
N THR A 333 33.82 13.35 -50.82
CA THR A 333 33.44 13.14 -49.42
C THR A 333 32.28 12.13 -49.28
N PRO A 334 32.41 11.08 -48.44
CA PRO A 334 31.35 10.11 -48.20
C PRO A 334 30.16 10.71 -47.43
N VAL A 335 28.94 10.38 -47.87
CA VAL A 335 27.71 10.70 -47.13
C VAL A 335 27.66 9.81 -45.89
N PRO A 336 27.73 10.36 -44.65
CA PRO A 336 27.65 9.57 -43.43
C PRO A 336 26.23 9.03 -43.18
N ASP A 337 26.11 8.06 -42.27
CA ASP A 337 24.84 7.51 -41.76
C ASP A 337 23.88 6.85 -42.78
N PHE A 338 24.33 6.54 -44.00
CA PHE A 338 23.52 5.85 -45.04
C PHE A 338 23.13 4.40 -44.70
N GLN A 339 23.75 3.80 -43.67
CA GLN A 339 23.42 2.45 -43.19
C GLN A 339 22.30 2.44 -42.13
N ARG A 340 21.83 3.62 -41.70
CA ARG A 340 20.64 3.69 -40.82
C ARG A 340 19.42 3.13 -41.55
N ARG A 341 18.54 2.47 -40.82
CA ARG A 341 17.30 1.85 -41.34
C ARG A 341 16.05 2.70 -41.09
N ASP A 342 16.22 3.94 -40.65
CA ASP A 342 15.15 4.89 -40.39
C ASP A 342 15.01 5.93 -41.51
N GLU A 343 14.11 6.88 -41.33
CA GLU A 343 13.81 7.95 -42.30
C GLU A 343 15.04 8.81 -42.61
N ILE A 344 15.93 9.01 -41.63
CA ILE A 344 17.19 9.73 -41.81
C ILE A 344 18.15 8.91 -42.68
N GLY A 345 18.23 7.60 -42.46
CA GLY A 345 18.97 6.67 -43.31
C GLY A 345 18.45 6.62 -44.75
N ALA A 346 17.13 6.68 -44.94
CA ALA A 346 16.53 6.77 -46.28
C ALA A 346 16.96 8.05 -47.02
N ILE A 347 16.99 9.20 -46.34
CA ILE A 347 17.48 10.48 -46.91
C ILE A 347 18.98 10.39 -47.23
N ALA A 348 19.79 9.83 -46.33
CA ALA A 348 21.22 9.62 -46.54
C ALA A 348 21.49 8.69 -47.73
N SER A 349 20.69 7.63 -47.90
CA SER A 349 20.76 6.72 -49.04
C SER A 349 20.37 7.40 -50.36
N ALA A 350 19.31 8.20 -50.37
CA ALA A 350 18.93 9.00 -51.54
C ALA A 350 20.04 10.01 -51.92
N LEU A 351 20.67 10.64 -50.93
CA LEU A 351 21.80 11.54 -51.14
C LEU A 351 23.04 10.82 -51.68
N LYS A 352 23.29 9.58 -51.22
CA LYS A 352 24.35 8.71 -51.76
C LYS A 352 24.10 8.38 -53.24
N VAL A 353 22.86 8.10 -53.62
CA VAL A 353 22.47 7.87 -55.02
C VAL A 353 22.69 9.15 -55.83
N LEU A 354 22.25 10.31 -55.34
CA LEU A 354 22.45 11.60 -56.02
C LEU A 354 23.93 11.92 -56.23
N ARG A 355 24.76 11.72 -55.20
CA ARG A 355 26.22 11.84 -55.30
C ARG A 355 26.76 10.87 -56.35
N HIS A 356 26.31 9.61 -56.34
CA HIS A 356 26.75 8.63 -57.33
C HIS A 356 26.37 9.04 -58.76
N THR A 357 25.19 9.61 -58.97
CA THR A 357 24.79 10.19 -60.27
C THR A 357 25.69 11.35 -60.67
N ALA A 358 26.04 12.26 -59.74
CA ALA A 358 26.96 13.37 -59.99
C ALA A 358 28.38 12.88 -60.32
N THR A 359 28.91 11.91 -59.55
CA THR A 359 30.19 11.24 -59.85
C THR A 359 30.13 10.53 -61.20
N ARG A 360 29.00 9.91 -61.54
CA ARG A 360 28.82 9.19 -62.80
C ARG A 360 28.74 10.13 -64.00
N ALA A 361 28.20 11.34 -63.86
CA ALA A 361 28.22 12.36 -64.92
C ALA A 361 29.64 12.88 -65.18
N PHE A 362 30.41 13.14 -64.12
CA PHE A 362 31.82 13.52 -64.22
C PHE A 362 32.69 12.39 -64.77
N ALA A 363 32.44 11.15 -64.33
CA ALA A 363 33.07 9.96 -64.86
C ALA A 363 32.64 9.67 -66.30
N LEU A 364 31.40 9.97 -66.73
CA LEU A 364 30.97 9.80 -68.12
C LEU A 364 31.82 10.68 -69.05
N GLY A 365 32.10 11.92 -68.65
CA GLY A 365 33.01 12.82 -69.37
C GLY A 365 34.43 12.26 -69.48
N GLN A 366 35.00 11.74 -68.38
CA GLN A 366 36.33 11.10 -68.43
C GLN A 366 36.34 9.73 -69.14
N MET A 367 35.25 8.96 -69.07
CA MET A 367 35.12 7.67 -69.75
C MET A 367 35.04 7.86 -71.26
N LEU A 368 34.36 8.91 -71.75
CA LEU A 368 34.35 9.25 -73.17
C LEU A 368 35.76 9.59 -73.68
N GLU A 369 36.55 10.31 -72.87
CA GLU A 369 37.95 10.65 -73.18
C GLU A 369 38.88 9.42 -73.20
N ALA A 370 38.69 8.49 -72.25
CA ALA A 370 39.50 7.28 -72.08
C ALA A 370 38.95 6.04 -72.79
N MET A 371 37.87 6.17 -73.57
CA MET A 371 37.20 5.03 -74.23
C MET A 371 38.11 4.43 -75.31
N PRO A 372 38.33 3.10 -75.34
CA PRO A 372 39.22 2.44 -76.31
C PRO A 372 38.59 2.28 -77.71
N VAL A 373 37.32 2.71 -77.86
CA VAL A 373 36.63 2.79 -79.14
C VAL A 373 36.92 4.17 -79.71
N ASN A 374 37.25 4.23 -80.99
CA ASN A 374 37.56 5.49 -81.64
C ASN A 374 36.25 6.26 -81.85
N ILE A 375 36.17 7.47 -81.29
CA ILE A 375 35.01 8.35 -81.36
C ILE A 375 35.43 9.69 -81.99
N VAL A 376 34.62 10.16 -82.93
CA VAL A 376 34.73 11.48 -83.55
C VAL A 376 33.33 12.09 -83.59
N THR A 377 33.16 13.31 -83.10
CA THR A 377 31.92 14.06 -83.33
C THR A 377 32.13 15.11 -84.41
N VAL A 378 31.13 15.29 -85.25
CA VAL A 378 31.16 16.17 -86.41
C VAL A 378 29.95 17.10 -86.37
N SER A 379 30.18 18.36 -86.71
CA SER A 379 29.15 19.39 -86.85
C SER A 379 28.32 19.14 -88.12
N PRO A 380 26.97 19.09 -88.02
CA PRO A 380 26.12 18.77 -89.16
C PRO A 380 25.97 19.90 -90.18
N GLN A 381 26.42 21.12 -89.87
CA GLN A 381 26.30 22.26 -90.77
C GLN A 381 27.44 22.35 -91.79
N ASP A 382 28.63 21.87 -91.43
CA ASP A 382 29.86 22.11 -92.18
C ASP A 382 30.82 20.90 -92.23
N GLY A 383 30.41 19.75 -91.67
CA GLY A 383 31.18 18.49 -91.75
C GLY A 383 32.52 18.55 -91.00
N ARG A 384 32.67 19.51 -90.07
CA ARG A 384 33.90 19.70 -89.31
C ARG A 384 33.90 18.92 -88.01
N ILE A 385 35.05 18.34 -87.67
CA ILE A 385 35.27 17.60 -86.43
C ILE A 385 35.12 18.57 -85.25
N SER A 386 34.13 18.33 -84.38
CA SER A 386 33.86 19.15 -83.19
C SER A 386 34.59 18.66 -81.94
N TRP A 387 34.85 17.36 -81.84
CA TRP A 387 35.58 16.76 -80.72
C TRP A 387 36.03 15.33 -81.08
N ILE A 388 37.18 14.90 -80.56
CA ILE A 388 37.69 13.52 -80.69
C ILE A 388 38.20 13.03 -79.34
N ASN A 389 38.05 11.73 -79.08
CA ASN A 389 38.60 11.14 -77.87
C ASN A 389 40.08 10.74 -78.02
N ALA A 390 40.73 10.41 -76.91
CA ALA A 390 42.15 10.03 -76.90
C ALA A 390 42.44 8.77 -77.75
N ALA A 391 41.50 7.80 -77.82
CA ALA A 391 41.67 6.61 -78.67
C ALA A 391 41.73 6.94 -80.16
N THR A 392 40.84 7.81 -80.66
CA THR A 392 40.90 8.30 -82.05
C THR A 392 42.23 8.99 -82.33
N ARG A 393 42.71 9.84 -81.41
CA ARG A 393 43.99 10.55 -81.57
C ARG A 393 45.16 9.57 -81.70
N ASN A 394 45.21 8.56 -80.85
CA ASN A 394 46.23 7.50 -80.87
C ASN A 394 46.12 6.58 -82.10
N ALA A 395 44.90 6.21 -82.51
CA ALA A 395 44.68 5.38 -83.70
C ALA A 395 45.08 6.12 -84.98
N LEU A 396 44.83 7.43 -85.07
CA LEU A 396 45.25 8.27 -86.20
C LEU A 396 46.76 8.54 -86.21
N GLU A 397 47.44 8.58 -85.06
CA GLU A 397 48.91 8.61 -85.00
C GLU A 397 49.54 7.31 -85.55
N GLN A 398 48.93 6.16 -85.30
CA GLN A 398 49.43 4.86 -85.78
C GLN A 398 49.18 4.63 -87.27
N ILE A 399 48.05 5.13 -87.81
CA ILE A 399 47.69 5.03 -89.24
C ILE A 399 48.27 6.22 -90.04
N GLY A 400 48.70 7.29 -89.36
CA GLY A 400 49.19 8.56 -89.90
C GLY A 400 50.18 8.50 -91.06
N PRO A 401 51.17 7.59 -91.10
CA PRO A 401 52.11 7.48 -92.22
C PRO A 401 51.48 7.00 -93.53
N SER A 402 50.28 6.40 -93.47
CA SER A 402 49.56 5.83 -94.62
C SER A 402 48.42 6.69 -95.15
N LEU A 403 48.16 7.84 -94.51
CA LEU A 403 47.11 8.79 -94.90
C LEU A 403 47.70 9.88 -95.81
N ASN A 404 47.36 9.85 -97.10
CA ASN A 404 47.78 10.87 -98.06
C ASN A 404 47.02 12.20 -97.82
N GLY A 405 47.71 13.28 -97.42
CA GLY A 405 47.22 14.65 -97.65
C GLY A 405 46.85 15.54 -96.45
N LEU A 406 47.49 15.43 -95.28
CA LEU A 406 47.31 16.42 -94.20
C LEU A 406 48.00 17.77 -94.53
N PRO A 407 47.37 18.94 -94.26
CA PRO A 407 48.01 20.24 -94.44
C PRO A 407 49.26 20.40 -93.53
N PRO A 408 50.39 20.93 -94.04
CA PRO A 408 51.60 21.10 -93.23
C PRO A 408 51.38 22.14 -92.10
N GLY A 409 51.67 21.75 -90.85
CA GLY A 409 51.53 22.61 -89.65
C GLY A 409 50.25 22.41 -88.83
N THR A 410 49.59 21.24 -88.92
CA THR A 410 48.35 20.96 -88.18
C THR A 410 48.65 20.41 -86.77
N ASP A 411 48.38 21.20 -85.72
CA ASP A 411 48.56 20.80 -84.30
C ASP A 411 47.28 20.26 -83.64
N SER A 412 46.10 20.44 -84.26
CA SER A 412 44.82 19.90 -83.80
C SER A 412 43.95 19.47 -84.97
N LEU A 413 43.27 18.32 -84.81
CA LEU A 413 42.33 17.77 -85.78
C LEU A 413 40.91 18.36 -85.64
N GLU A 414 40.63 19.03 -84.52
CA GLU A 414 39.36 19.72 -84.28
C GLU A 414 39.25 20.94 -85.18
N GLY A 415 38.09 21.11 -85.83
CA GLY A 415 37.85 22.14 -86.83
C GLY A 415 38.28 21.77 -88.26
N LEU A 416 38.95 20.63 -88.49
CA LEU A 416 39.18 20.11 -89.84
C LEU A 416 37.94 19.39 -90.39
N SER A 417 37.82 19.34 -91.71
CA SER A 417 36.77 18.55 -92.37
C SER A 417 37.10 17.06 -92.28
N ILE A 418 36.12 16.25 -91.89
CA ILE A 418 36.27 14.80 -91.80
C ILE A 418 36.45 14.14 -93.18
N ASP A 419 36.06 14.82 -94.26
CA ASP A 419 36.18 14.34 -95.64
C ASP A 419 37.64 14.21 -96.13
N LEU A 420 38.60 14.79 -95.40
CA LEU A 420 40.03 14.65 -95.70
C LEU A 420 40.53 13.20 -95.59
N PHE A 421 39.82 12.34 -94.86
CA PHE A 421 40.23 10.97 -94.59
C PHE A 421 39.59 9.93 -95.52
N HIS A 422 38.90 10.38 -96.58
CA HIS A 422 38.22 9.50 -97.53
C HIS A 422 38.62 9.81 -98.99
N PRO A 423 38.73 8.81 -99.89
CA PRO A 423 39.14 9.03 -101.29
C PRO A 423 38.19 9.90 -102.12
N GLN A 424 36.94 10.03 -101.69
CA GLN A 424 35.89 10.82 -102.35
C GLN A 424 35.50 12.00 -101.45
N PRO A 425 35.91 13.25 -101.76
CA PRO A 425 35.59 14.42 -100.95
C PRO A 425 34.09 14.75 -100.99
N GLY A 426 33.48 15.04 -99.84
CA GLY A 426 32.10 15.53 -99.71
C GLY A 426 31.05 14.49 -99.29
N TRP A 427 31.36 13.19 -99.36
CA TRP A 427 30.38 12.13 -99.10
C TRP A 427 29.86 12.10 -97.65
N LEU A 428 30.72 12.34 -96.65
CA LEU A 428 30.35 12.24 -95.24
C LEU A 428 29.67 13.52 -94.76
N SER A 429 30.10 14.67 -95.28
CA SER A 429 29.40 15.95 -95.06
C SER A 429 27.98 15.94 -95.65
N GLU A 430 27.76 15.31 -96.81
CA GLU A 430 26.41 15.12 -97.38
C GLU A 430 25.57 14.11 -96.58
N LEU A 431 26.17 13.01 -96.12
CA LEU A 431 25.50 11.99 -95.29
C LEU A 431 25.04 12.56 -93.94
N VAL A 432 25.83 13.44 -93.33
CA VAL A 432 25.54 14.02 -92.01
C VAL A 432 24.57 15.22 -92.10
N ALA A 433 24.46 15.87 -93.25
CA ALA A 433 23.56 17.00 -93.47
C ALA A 433 22.07 16.60 -93.55
N ASP A 434 21.76 15.32 -93.82
CA ASP A 434 20.39 14.78 -93.86
C ASP A 434 20.17 13.76 -92.71
N PRO A 435 19.51 14.16 -91.61
CA PRO A 435 19.22 13.26 -90.48
C PRO A 435 18.40 12.02 -90.86
N GLY A 436 17.66 12.05 -91.97
CA GLY A 436 16.86 10.92 -92.45
C GLY A 436 17.69 9.74 -92.98
N GLN A 437 18.99 9.96 -93.22
CA GLN A 437 19.93 8.94 -93.70
C GLN A 437 20.77 8.31 -92.58
N LEU A 438 20.58 8.75 -91.33
CA LEU A 438 21.26 8.26 -90.14
C LEU A 438 20.29 7.43 -89.29
N PRO A 439 20.75 6.38 -88.58
CA PRO A 439 22.12 5.92 -88.46
C PRO A 439 22.62 5.21 -89.72
N TRP A 440 23.88 5.45 -90.05
CA TRP A 440 24.55 4.80 -91.16
C TRP A 440 25.65 3.88 -90.63
N THR A 441 25.71 2.65 -91.14
CA THR A 441 26.74 1.69 -90.76
C THR A 441 27.30 1.02 -92.01
N GLY A 442 28.62 0.95 -92.13
CA GLY A 442 29.27 0.34 -93.28
C GLY A 442 30.74 0.01 -93.01
N GLU A 443 31.31 -0.84 -93.84
CA GLU A 443 32.76 -1.05 -93.84
C GLU A 443 33.42 0.00 -94.72
N VAL A 444 34.28 0.81 -94.13
CA VAL A 444 35.00 1.87 -94.83
C VAL A 444 36.49 1.58 -94.75
N HIS A 445 37.20 1.89 -95.84
CA HIS A 445 38.65 1.81 -95.87
C HIS A 445 39.21 3.08 -95.25
N LEU A 446 39.92 2.94 -94.13
CA LEU A 446 40.66 4.02 -93.50
C LEU A 446 42.15 3.73 -93.75
N GLY A 447 42.70 4.32 -94.83
CA GLY A 447 44.01 3.88 -95.35
C GLY A 447 43.97 2.43 -95.81
N ASN A 448 44.82 1.58 -95.23
CA ASN A 448 44.93 0.15 -95.56
C ASN A 448 44.09 -0.80 -94.69
N GLU A 449 43.38 -0.30 -93.68
CA GLU A 449 42.62 -1.13 -92.73
C GLU A 449 41.12 -1.07 -92.98
N ARG A 450 40.43 -2.20 -92.71
CA ARG A 450 38.97 -2.30 -92.76
C ARG A 450 38.39 -2.06 -91.39
N VAL A 451 37.58 -1.01 -91.28
CA VAL A 451 36.91 -0.65 -90.04
C VAL A 451 35.40 -0.69 -90.23
N ALA A 452 34.71 -1.25 -89.25
CA ALA A 452 33.27 -1.11 -89.14
C ALA A 452 32.99 0.31 -88.61
N LEU A 453 32.56 1.21 -89.50
CA LEU A 453 32.23 2.59 -89.18
C LEU A 453 30.73 2.70 -88.96
N SER A 454 30.36 3.30 -87.85
CA SER A 454 28.97 3.60 -87.51
C SER A 454 28.83 5.09 -87.23
N VAL A 455 27.85 5.73 -87.88
CA VAL A 455 27.54 7.16 -87.76
C VAL A 455 26.14 7.30 -87.18
N PHE A 456 26.04 7.95 -86.03
CA PHE A 456 24.79 8.15 -85.29
C PHE A 456 24.47 9.64 -85.10
N PRO A 457 23.18 10.04 -85.14
CA PRO A 457 22.79 11.39 -84.79
C PRO A 457 22.77 11.56 -83.27
N VAL A 458 23.42 12.61 -82.76
CA VAL A 458 23.32 13.05 -81.38
C VAL A 458 22.18 14.07 -81.32
N LEU A 459 21.07 13.67 -80.68
CA LEU A 459 19.87 14.49 -80.56
C LEU A 459 19.86 15.22 -79.21
N ASP A 460 19.36 16.45 -79.22
CA ASP A 460 18.99 17.13 -77.99
C ASP A 460 17.62 16.64 -77.47
N HIS A 461 17.21 17.20 -76.33
CA HIS A 461 15.94 16.89 -75.67
C HIS A 461 14.70 17.24 -76.51
N TYR A 462 14.83 18.07 -77.56
CA TYR A 462 13.76 18.48 -78.48
C TYR A 462 13.75 17.65 -79.77
N GLY A 463 14.64 16.66 -79.90
CA GLY A 463 14.75 15.80 -81.09
C GLY A 463 15.48 16.46 -82.26
N GLN A 464 16.14 17.61 -82.05
CA GLN A 464 16.99 18.23 -83.07
C GLN A 464 18.42 17.69 -82.99
N MET A 465 19.04 17.50 -84.16
CA MET A 465 20.39 16.97 -84.25
C MET A 465 21.42 18.04 -83.91
N THR A 466 22.23 17.78 -82.89
CA THR A 466 23.28 18.69 -82.40
C THR A 466 24.67 18.30 -82.90
N ALA A 467 24.92 17.01 -83.13
CA ALA A 467 26.15 16.51 -83.73
C ALA A 467 25.91 15.16 -84.44
N ALA A 468 26.79 14.75 -85.35
CA ALA A 468 26.93 13.36 -85.76
C ALA A 468 28.10 12.72 -85.01
N MET A 469 27.87 11.62 -84.34
CA MET A 469 28.90 10.84 -83.67
C MET A 469 29.29 9.64 -84.53
N LEU A 470 30.56 9.59 -84.91
CA LEU A 470 31.18 8.50 -85.63
C LEU A 470 31.94 7.63 -84.64
N THR A 471 31.73 6.32 -84.72
CA THR A 471 32.46 5.35 -83.91
C THR A 471 32.97 4.21 -84.77
N TRP A 472 34.18 3.73 -84.53
CA TRP A 472 34.68 2.51 -85.15
C TRP A 472 35.40 1.59 -84.16
N SER A 473 35.20 0.29 -84.31
CA SER A 473 35.68 -0.73 -83.37
C SER A 473 36.10 -2.02 -84.09
N ILE A 474 37.16 -2.66 -83.62
CA ILE A 474 37.53 -4.03 -83.96
C ILE A 474 36.96 -4.95 -82.87
N VAL A 475 36.25 -6.02 -83.25
CA VAL A 475 35.25 -6.70 -82.38
C VAL A 475 35.83 -7.86 -81.55
N THR A 476 35.49 -7.92 -80.25
CA THR A 476 34.89 -9.11 -79.57
C THR A 476 34.56 -8.86 -78.09
N SER A 477 33.42 -9.39 -77.59
CA SER A 477 32.85 -9.16 -76.24
C SER A 477 32.11 -10.38 -75.70
N SER A 478 32.25 -10.75 -74.40
CA SER A 478 31.21 -11.44 -73.56
C SER A 478 31.65 -11.79 -72.11
N ARG A 479 31.50 -10.92 -71.08
CA ARG A 479 31.79 -11.33 -69.66
C ARG A 479 31.21 -10.44 -68.52
N ARG A 480 29.91 -10.52 -68.18
CA ARG A 480 29.36 -9.82 -66.97
C ARG A 480 28.16 -10.45 -66.22
N MET A 481 27.90 -11.75 -66.33
CA MET A 481 26.72 -12.37 -65.68
C MET A 481 27.01 -13.22 -64.41
N ALA A 482 28.27 -13.34 -63.97
CA ALA A 482 28.62 -14.31 -62.93
C ALA A 482 28.53 -13.80 -61.47
N GLU A 483 28.67 -12.49 -61.20
CA GLU A 483 28.88 -11.98 -59.83
C GLU A 483 27.59 -11.83 -58.97
N VAL A 484 26.40 -11.77 -59.56
CA VAL A 484 25.16 -11.42 -58.82
C VAL A 484 24.53 -12.62 -58.10
N PHE A 485 24.84 -13.86 -58.51
CA PHE A 485 24.21 -15.06 -57.95
C PHE A 485 24.83 -15.51 -56.61
N GLU A 486 26.12 -15.24 -56.39
CA GLU A 486 26.87 -15.77 -55.24
C GLU A 486 26.51 -15.06 -53.92
N THR A 487 26.30 -13.74 -53.95
CA THR A 487 25.97 -12.92 -52.76
C THR A 487 24.59 -13.23 -52.16
N SER A 488 23.61 -13.63 -52.98
CA SER A 488 22.25 -13.92 -52.49
C SER A 488 22.16 -15.26 -51.74
N MET A 489 23.08 -16.20 -52.02
CA MET A 489 23.10 -17.53 -51.40
C MET A 489 23.75 -17.53 -50.01
N GLU A 490 24.73 -16.64 -49.76
CA GLU A 490 25.31 -16.45 -48.44
C GLU A 490 24.31 -15.88 -47.42
N GLY A 491 23.40 -14.99 -47.87
CA GLY A 491 22.37 -14.40 -47.01
C GLY A 491 21.37 -15.43 -46.46
N VAL A 492 20.89 -16.36 -47.30
CA VAL A 492 19.90 -17.38 -46.88
C VAL A 492 20.50 -18.37 -45.87
N VAL A 493 21.79 -18.70 -46.01
CA VAL A 493 22.48 -19.57 -45.04
C VAL A 493 22.69 -18.85 -43.70
N GLY A 494 23.01 -17.55 -43.74
CA GLY A 494 23.10 -16.70 -42.55
C GLY A 494 21.78 -16.60 -41.78
N ASP A 495 20.68 -16.33 -42.47
CA ASP A 495 19.34 -16.23 -41.87
C ASP A 495 18.87 -17.58 -41.28
N ALA A 496 19.16 -18.70 -41.94
CA ALA A 496 18.90 -20.03 -41.40
C ALA A 496 19.67 -20.25 -40.08
N GLY A 497 20.94 -19.84 -40.00
CA GLY A 497 21.75 -19.94 -38.78
C GLY A 497 21.17 -19.13 -37.61
N VAL A 498 20.67 -17.92 -37.88
CA VAL A 498 20.01 -17.08 -36.86
C VAL A 498 18.73 -17.74 -36.33
N VAL A 499 17.90 -18.33 -37.20
CA VAL A 499 16.70 -19.06 -36.80
C VAL A 499 17.06 -20.31 -35.98
N GLN A 500 18.12 -21.01 -36.33
CA GLN A 500 18.58 -22.19 -35.59
C GLN A 500 19.03 -21.84 -34.17
N GLU A 501 19.75 -20.72 -34.01
CA GLU A 501 20.19 -20.25 -32.70
C GLU A 501 19.01 -19.75 -31.85
N ALA A 502 18.05 -19.05 -32.46
CA ALA A 502 16.83 -18.63 -31.79
C ALA A 502 16.00 -19.83 -31.31
N ALA A 503 15.85 -20.87 -32.14
CA ALA A 503 15.15 -22.11 -31.78
C ALA A 503 15.82 -22.84 -30.59
N ARG A 504 17.16 -22.97 -30.59
CA ARG A 504 17.89 -23.56 -29.44
C ARG A 504 17.73 -22.75 -28.15
N LYS A 505 17.72 -21.42 -28.27
CA LYS A 505 17.47 -20.53 -27.13
C LYS A 505 16.05 -20.72 -26.58
N LEU A 506 15.04 -20.84 -27.45
CA LEU A 506 13.66 -21.13 -27.05
C LEU A 506 13.53 -22.49 -26.36
N ASP A 507 14.18 -23.54 -26.86
CA ASP A 507 14.20 -24.86 -26.20
C ASP A 507 14.86 -24.81 -24.82
N THR A 508 15.95 -24.06 -24.68
CA THR A 508 16.62 -23.87 -23.38
C THR A 508 15.72 -23.10 -22.40
N ILE A 509 15.03 -22.05 -22.87
CA ILE A 509 14.08 -21.28 -22.05
C ILE A 509 12.91 -22.17 -21.63
N ALA A 510 12.35 -22.95 -22.55
CA ALA A 510 11.26 -23.89 -22.27
C ALA A 510 11.69 -24.98 -21.27
N CYS A 511 12.91 -25.53 -21.38
CA CYS A 511 13.48 -26.43 -20.38
C CYS A 511 13.53 -25.81 -18.98
N ARG A 512 14.02 -24.56 -18.88
CA ARG A 512 14.12 -23.87 -17.59
C ARG A 512 12.74 -23.52 -17.02
N ALA A 513 11.79 -23.15 -17.88
CA ALA A 513 10.41 -22.92 -17.49
C ALA A 513 9.76 -24.20 -16.95
N ALA A 514 9.94 -25.34 -17.63
CA ALA A 514 9.42 -26.64 -17.18
C ALA A 514 9.95 -27.03 -15.78
N SER A 515 11.26 -26.94 -15.56
CA SER A 515 11.81 -27.18 -14.21
C SER A 515 11.33 -26.17 -13.18
N GLY A 516 11.08 -24.91 -13.59
CA GLY A 516 10.47 -23.90 -12.73
C GLY A 516 9.05 -24.28 -12.31
N ILE A 517 8.24 -24.76 -13.25
CA ILE A 517 6.87 -25.24 -13.00
C ILE A 517 6.88 -26.40 -12.01
N ASP A 518 7.77 -27.38 -12.16
CA ASP A 518 7.88 -28.51 -11.22
C ASP A 518 8.19 -28.05 -9.79
N MET A 519 9.09 -27.07 -9.63
CA MET A 519 9.40 -26.51 -8.31
C MET A 519 8.20 -25.76 -7.70
N VAL A 520 7.51 -24.95 -8.52
CA VAL A 520 6.33 -24.21 -8.04
C VAL A 520 5.19 -25.17 -7.71
N ASN A 521 4.97 -26.22 -8.49
CA ASN A 521 4.00 -27.28 -8.17
C ASN A 521 4.32 -27.96 -6.82
N GLY A 522 5.59 -28.23 -6.54
CA GLY A 522 6.02 -28.74 -5.23
C GLY A 522 5.68 -27.77 -4.08
N ALA A 523 5.93 -26.47 -4.28
CA ALA A 523 5.59 -25.43 -3.30
C ALA A 523 4.06 -25.29 -3.13
N VAL A 524 3.29 -25.38 -4.22
CA VAL A 524 1.83 -25.30 -4.21
C VAL A 524 1.24 -26.46 -3.42
N SER A 525 1.71 -27.68 -3.65
CA SER A 525 1.31 -28.87 -2.88
C SER A 525 1.59 -28.69 -1.38
N GLN A 526 2.80 -28.24 -1.03
CA GLN A 526 3.19 -28.03 0.37
C GLN A 526 2.34 -26.98 1.08
N VAL A 527 2.02 -25.87 0.40
CA VAL A 527 1.14 -24.84 0.97
C VAL A 527 -0.30 -25.35 1.09
N SER A 528 -0.77 -26.20 0.18
CA SER A 528 -2.09 -26.84 0.29
C SER A 528 -2.22 -27.73 1.55
N ASP A 529 -1.19 -28.52 1.83
CA ASP A 529 -1.11 -29.34 3.06
C ASP A 529 -1.12 -28.44 4.31
N PHE A 530 -0.37 -27.34 4.28
CA PHE A 530 -0.32 -26.37 5.38
C PHE A 530 -1.68 -25.68 5.61
N VAL A 531 -2.36 -25.26 4.53
CA VAL A 531 -3.71 -24.66 4.61
C VAL A 531 -4.72 -25.63 5.21
N THR A 532 -4.65 -26.91 4.84
CA THR A 532 -5.52 -27.96 5.41
C THR A 532 -5.27 -28.15 6.91
N SER A 533 -4.00 -28.20 7.33
CA SER A 533 -3.63 -28.30 8.74
C SER A 533 -4.06 -27.06 9.55
N LEU A 534 -3.95 -25.88 8.95
CA LEU A 534 -4.38 -24.63 9.57
C LEU A 534 -5.90 -24.58 9.71
N ALA A 535 -6.65 -25.13 8.75
CA ALA A 535 -8.10 -25.24 8.80
C ALA A 535 -8.55 -26.09 10.00
N CYS A 536 -7.97 -27.28 10.19
CA CYS A 536 -8.24 -28.11 11.36
C CYS A 536 -7.90 -27.40 12.68
N SER A 537 -6.78 -26.68 12.72
CA SER A 537 -6.37 -25.92 13.92
C SER A 537 -7.37 -24.80 14.24
N ALA A 538 -7.90 -24.11 13.23
CA ALA A 538 -8.92 -23.08 13.40
C ALA A 538 -10.27 -23.66 13.87
N GLU A 539 -10.67 -24.83 13.35
CA GLU A 539 -11.86 -25.54 13.84
C GLU A 539 -11.71 -25.98 15.30
N ASP A 540 -10.56 -26.52 15.67
CA ASP A 540 -10.27 -26.93 17.06
C ASP A 540 -10.26 -25.73 18.01
N LEU A 541 -9.67 -24.60 17.59
CA LEU A 541 -9.67 -23.36 18.38
C LEU A 541 -11.09 -22.78 18.52
N SER A 542 -11.91 -22.86 17.48
CA SER A 542 -13.32 -22.45 17.53
C SER A 542 -14.11 -23.30 18.52
N ARG A 543 -13.92 -24.63 18.49
CA ARG A 543 -14.56 -25.55 19.44
C ARG A 543 -14.10 -25.29 20.87
N SER A 544 -12.79 -25.08 21.07
CA SER A 544 -12.22 -24.77 22.38
C SER A 544 -12.74 -23.44 22.94
N SER A 545 -12.93 -22.44 22.09
CA SER A 545 -13.47 -21.14 22.50
C SER A 545 -14.94 -21.27 22.94
N ALA A 546 -15.73 -22.07 22.23
CA ALA A 546 -17.12 -22.35 22.61
C ALA A 546 -17.21 -23.09 23.96
N ASP A 547 -16.39 -24.11 24.19
CA ASP A 547 -16.34 -24.83 25.47
C ASP A 547 -15.91 -23.92 26.64
N MET A 548 -14.93 -23.04 26.39
CA MET A 548 -14.49 -22.05 27.38
C MET A 548 -15.60 -21.06 27.74
N ILE A 549 -16.37 -20.55 26.77
CA ILE A 549 -17.51 -19.65 27.01
C ILE A 549 -18.57 -20.34 27.90
N GLU A 550 -18.88 -21.60 27.64
CA GLU A 550 -19.82 -22.37 28.47
C GLU A 550 -19.31 -22.58 29.90
N ARG A 551 -18.02 -22.92 30.05
CA ARG A 551 -17.37 -23.06 31.37
C ARG A 551 -17.33 -21.76 32.14
N LEU A 552 -17.08 -20.63 31.47
CA LEU A 552 -17.09 -19.30 32.08
C LEU A 552 -18.49 -18.89 32.52
N SER A 553 -19.52 -19.18 31.73
CA SER A 553 -20.93 -19.00 32.14
C SER A 553 -21.29 -19.81 33.40
N SER A 554 -20.80 -21.06 33.46
CA SER A 554 -20.96 -21.91 34.64
C SER A 554 -20.21 -21.33 35.86
N ALA A 555 -18.99 -20.84 35.67
CA ALA A 555 -18.21 -20.19 36.72
C ALA A 555 -18.86 -18.90 37.23
N ASN A 556 -19.48 -18.11 36.34
CA ASN A 556 -20.27 -16.93 36.69
C ASN A 556 -21.45 -17.30 37.59
N THR A 557 -22.19 -18.37 37.24
CA THR A 557 -23.31 -18.86 38.06
C THR A 557 -22.85 -19.31 39.46
N LEU A 558 -21.73 -20.03 39.54
CA LEU A 558 -21.10 -20.42 40.82
C LEU A 558 -20.71 -19.22 41.67
N THR A 559 -20.22 -18.16 41.03
CA THR A 559 -19.82 -16.92 41.69
C THR A 559 -21.03 -16.18 42.26
N ILE A 560 -22.13 -16.09 41.50
CA ILE A 560 -23.42 -15.53 41.97
C ILE A 560 -23.95 -16.30 43.18
N ASN A 561 -23.99 -17.63 43.12
CA ASN A 561 -24.42 -18.47 44.25
C ASN A 561 -23.51 -18.27 45.47
N GLY A 562 -22.21 -18.08 45.25
CA GLY A 562 -21.24 -17.80 46.31
C GLY A 562 -21.51 -16.47 47.03
N VAL A 563 -21.93 -15.43 46.30
CA VAL A 563 -22.34 -14.15 46.90
C VAL A 563 -23.58 -14.35 47.78
N GLU A 564 -24.60 -15.06 47.28
CA GLU A 564 -25.83 -15.35 48.03
C GLU A 564 -25.54 -16.10 49.34
N MET A 565 -24.67 -17.12 49.30
CA MET A 565 -24.26 -17.86 50.49
C MET A 565 -23.51 -16.98 51.51
N ALA A 566 -22.69 -16.04 51.05
CA ALA A 566 -22.01 -15.09 51.92
C ALA A 566 -23.01 -14.12 52.58
N GLU A 567 -24.03 -13.68 51.85
CA GLU A 567 -25.11 -12.84 52.36
C GLU A 567 -25.98 -13.55 53.41
N ASP A 568 -26.36 -14.81 53.16
CA ASP A 568 -27.06 -15.65 54.13
C ASP A 568 -26.26 -15.78 55.44
N SER A 569 -24.94 -15.98 55.31
CA SER A 569 -24.02 -16.07 56.45
C SER A 569 -23.94 -14.75 57.22
N MET A 570 -23.87 -13.62 56.53
CA MET A 570 -23.90 -12.29 57.15
C MET A 570 -25.22 -12.03 57.91
N ARG A 571 -26.36 -12.46 57.35
CA ARG A 571 -27.66 -12.37 58.03
C ARG A 571 -27.70 -13.21 59.31
N ALA A 572 -27.21 -14.44 59.28
CA ALA A 572 -27.15 -15.31 60.45
C ALA A 572 -26.26 -14.72 61.56
N VAL A 573 -25.08 -14.21 61.20
CA VAL A 573 -24.13 -13.57 62.13
C VAL A 573 -24.72 -12.29 62.74
N SER A 574 -25.40 -11.47 61.94
CA SER A 574 -26.11 -10.29 62.44
C SER A 574 -27.20 -10.66 63.44
N GLY A 575 -27.90 -11.79 63.21
CA GLY A 575 -28.84 -12.37 64.14
C GLY A 575 -28.21 -12.76 65.49
N LEU A 576 -27.03 -13.41 65.46
CA LEU A 576 -26.28 -13.77 66.67
C LEU A 576 -25.86 -12.53 67.47
N SER A 577 -25.38 -11.48 66.81
CA SER A 577 -25.01 -10.21 67.45
C SER A 577 -26.21 -9.57 68.17
N ARG A 578 -27.40 -9.61 67.55
CA ARG A 578 -28.65 -9.16 68.18
C ARG A 578 -29.00 -9.99 69.42
N VAL A 579 -28.95 -11.32 69.33
CA VAL A 579 -29.23 -12.22 70.47
C VAL A 579 -28.25 -11.99 71.62
N ALA A 580 -26.95 -11.80 71.33
CA ALA A 580 -25.96 -11.49 72.35
C ALA A 580 -26.29 -10.17 73.08
N LYS A 581 -26.75 -9.15 72.34
CA LYS A 581 -27.18 -7.87 72.92
C LYS A 581 -28.43 -8.02 73.80
N GLU A 582 -29.40 -8.82 73.38
CA GLU A 582 -30.60 -9.13 74.17
C GLU A 582 -30.23 -9.87 75.47
N ILE A 583 -29.32 -10.84 75.41
CA ILE A 583 -28.83 -11.57 76.59
C ILE A 583 -28.10 -10.63 77.56
N ASN A 584 -27.25 -9.72 77.07
CA ASN A 584 -26.58 -8.75 77.94
C ASN A 584 -27.59 -7.90 78.73
N GLY A 585 -28.68 -7.46 78.10
CA GLY A 585 -29.74 -6.74 78.82
C GLY A 585 -30.40 -7.58 79.94
N VAL A 586 -30.57 -8.89 79.73
CA VAL A 586 -31.08 -9.81 80.76
C VAL A 586 -30.05 -10.01 81.88
N VAL A 587 -28.77 -10.15 81.54
CA VAL A 587 -27.68 -10.30 82.52
C VAL A 587 -27.55 -9.07 83.41
N ASP A 588 -27.71 -7.86 82.85
CA ASP A 588 -27.71 -6.60 83.60
C ASP A 588 -28.86 -6.56 84.60
N LEU A 589 -30.08 -6.95 84.19
CA LEU A 589 -31.24 -7.03 85.07
C LEU A 589 -31.04 -8.03 86.22
N ILE A 590 -30.48 -9.23 85.95
CA ILE A 590 -30.23 -10.22 87.00
C ILE A 590 -29.16 -9.72 87.98
N THR A 591 -28.15 -9.01 87.48
CA THR A 591 -27.11 -8.41 88.33
C THR A 591 -27.73 -7.35 89.26
N GLU A 592 -28.62 -6.50 88.75
CA GLU A 592 -29.37 -5.53 89.56
C GLU A 592 -30.22 -6.22 90.63
N ILE A 593 -30.96 -7.29 90.27
CA ILE A 593 -31.76 -8.07 91.22
C ILE A 593 -30.88 -8.70 92.31
N ALA A 594 -29.71 -9.23 91.94
CA ALA A 594 -28.77 -9.82 92.88
C ALA A 594 -28.22 -8.77 93.86
N GLU A 595 -27.90 -7.56 93.38
CA GLU A 595 -27.48 -6.44 94.23
C GLU A 595 -28.58 -6.00 95.20
N GLN A 596 -29.81 -5.81 94.70
CA GLN A 596 -30.97 -5.48 95.53
C GLN A 596 -31.24 -6.56 96.58
N THR A 597 -31.14 -7.83 96.20
CA THR A 597 -31.33 -8.97 97.11
C THR A 597 -30.24 -9.00 98.19
N ASN A 598 -29.00 -8.68 97.85
CA ASN A 598 -27.90 -8.56 98.81
C ASN A 598 -28.12 -7.39 99.79
N ILE A 599 -28.70 -6.26 99.36
CA ILE A 599 -29.08 -5.13 100.23
C ILE A 599 -30.24 -5.51 101.15
N LEU A 600 -31.28 -6.18 100.63
CA LEU A 600 -32.41 -6.68 101.41
C LEU A 600 -31.95 -7.70 102.48
N ALA A 601 -31.09 -8.63 102.10
CA ALA A 601 -30.51 -9.60 103.00
C ALA A 601 -29.66 -8.93 104.09
N LEU A 602 -28.89 -7.89 103.73
CA LEU A 602 -28.13 -7.08 104.70
C LEU A 602 -29.05 -6.40 105.72
N ASN A 603 -30.14 -5.77 105.26
CA ASN A 603 -31.14 -5.15 106.14
C ASN A 603 -31.79 -6.19 107.07
N ALA A 604 -32.10 -7.37 106.55
CA ALA A 604 -32.62 -8.49 107.34
C ALA A 604 -31.60 -9.00 108.37
N THR A 605 -30.31 -9.06 108.05
CA THR A 605 -29.24 -9.39 109.01
C THR A 605 -29.17 -8.36 110.14
N VAL A 606 -29.32 -7.07 109.82
CA VAL A 606 -29.35 -5.98 110.83
C VAL A 606 -30.56 -6.11 111.75
N GLU A 607 -31.75 -6.32 111.19
CA GLU A 607 -32.98 -6.44 112.00
C GLU A 607 -32.98 -7.73 112.84
N ALA A 608 -32.43 -8.83 112.31
CA ALA A 608 -32.23 -10.07 113.06
C ALA A 608 -31.24 -9.90 114.23
N ALA A 609 -30.20 -9.09 114.05
CA ALA A 609 -29.28 -8.72 115.14
C ALA A 609 -29.98 -7.85 116.20
N ARG A 610 -30.87 -6.95 115.76
CA ARG A 610 -31.66 -6.05 116.62
C ARG A 610 -32.66 -6.80 117.49
N ALA A 611 -33.24 -7.89 116.98
CA ALA A 611 -34.15 -8.77 117.70
C ALA A 611 -33.45 -9.71 118.73
N GLY A 612 -32.12 -9.67 118.85
CA GLY A 612 -31.36 -10.41 119.86
C GLY A 612 -31.55 -11.93 119.77
N ALA A 613 -31.79 -12.59 120.91
CA ALA A 613 -31.87 -14.06 120.99
C ALA A 613 -33.00 -14.68 120.15
N ALA A 614 -34.08 -13.92 119.89
CA ALA A 614 -35.23 -14.32 119.07
C ALA A 614 -34.95 -14.26 117.55
N GLY A 615 -33.96 -13.46 117.12
CA GLY A 615 -33.62 -13.27 115.70
C GLY A 615 -32.58 -14.25 115.13
N ARG A 616 -32.03 -15.17 115.93
CA ARG A 616 -30.91 -16.04 115.51
C ARG A 616 -31.21 -16.89 114.27
N GLY A 617 -32.42 -17.45 114.16
CA GLY A 617 -32.83 -18.21 112.97
C GLY A 617 -32.90 -17.35 111.71
N PHE A 618 -33.45 -16.12 111.83
CA PHE A 618 -33.51 -15.16 110.74
C PHE A 618 -32.13 -14.67 110.31
N ALA A 619 -31.19 -14.51 111.25
CA ALA A 619 -29.82 -14.12 110.93
C ALA A 619 -29.08 -15.14 110.05
N VAL A 620 -29.31 -16.45 110.29
CA VAL A 620 -28.72 -17.52 109.45
C VAL A 620 -29.29 -17.48 108.05
N VAL A 621 -30.62 -17.37 107.91
CA VAL A 621 -31.29 -17.28 106.60
C VAL A 621 -30.83 -16.03 105.84
N ALA A 622 -30.77 -14.86 106.50
CA ALA A 622 -30.31 -13.62 105.88
C ALA A 622 -28.86 -13.72 105.37
N ASN A 623 -27.96 -14.37 106.12
CA ASN A 623 -26.60 -14.60 105.67
C ASN A 623 -26.51 -15.57 104.47
N GLU A 624 -27.35 -16.62 104.44
CA GLU A 624 -27.40 -17.54 103.30
C GLU A 624 -27.95 -16.85 102.04
N VAL A 625 -29.01 -16.05 102.17
CA VAL A 625 -29.56 -15.23 101.06
C VAL A 625 -28.52 -14.25 100.55
N LYS A 626 -27.78 -13.58 101.45
CA LYS A 626 -26.69 -12.67 101.09
C LYS A 626 -25.57 -13.38 100.31
N LYS A 627 -25.21 -14.60 100.73
CA LYS A 627 -24.21 -15.43 100.05
C LYS A 627 -24.70 -15.86 98.66
N LEU A 628 -25.95 -16.32 98.54
CA LEU A 628 -26.57 -16.65 97.27
C LEU A 628 -26.58 -15.45 96.32
N ALA A 629 -26.99 -14.27 96.80
CA ALA A 629 -27.02 -13.05 95.99
C ALA A 629 -25.62 -12.68 95.46
N ARG A 630 -24.57 -12.80 96.28
CA ARG A 630 -23.18 -12.61 95.81
C ARG A 630 -22.74 -13.66 94.81
N GLN A 631 -23.13 -14.92 95.00
CA GLN A 631 -22.85 -16.00 94.04
C GLN A 631 -23.58 -15.77 92.71
N THR A 632 -24.82 -15.28 92.75
CA THR A 632 -25.59 -14.92 91.55
C THR A 632 -24.92 -13.79 90.80
N ALA A 633 -24.50 -12.71 91.48
CA ALA A 633 -23.78 -11.59 90.86
C ALA A 633 -22.44 -12.03 90.24
N ALA A 634 -21.70 -12.91 90.89
CA ALA A 634 -20.47 -13.46 90.33
C ALA A 634 -20.74 -14.36 89.10
N ALA A 635 -21.78 -15.20 89.16
CA ALA A 635 -22.16 -16.05 88.04
C ALA A 635 -22.70 -15.25 86.84
N THR A 636 -23.42 -14.14 87.07
CA THR A 636 -23.86 -13.26 85.98
C THR A 636 -22.71 -12.53 85.32
N GLU A 637 -21.68 -12.14 86.08
CA GLU A 637 -20.45 -11.58 85.51
C GLU A 637 -19.73 -12.59 84.61
N ASP A 638 -19.62 -13.85 85.03
CA ASP A 638 -19.06 -14.91 84.18
C ASP A 638 -19.87 -15.11 82.88
N VAL A 639 -21.20 -14.99 82.94
CA VAL A 639 -22.06 -15.05 81.74
C VAL A 639 -21.82 -13.84 80.84
N ARG A 640 -21.70 -12.63 81.41
CA ARG A 640 -21.40 -11.39 80.67
C ARG A 640 -20.12 -11.54 79.85
N VAL A 641 -19.04 -12.05 80.45
CA VAL A 641 -17.76 -12.29 79.76
C VAL A 641 -17.93 -13.27 78.58
N ARG A 642 -18.70 -14.34 78.74
CA ARG A 642 -18.94 -15.32 77.67
C ARG A 642 -19.79 -14.75 76.53
N VAL A 643 -20.80 -13.94 76.84
CA VAL A 643 -21.67 -13.30 75.84
C VAL A 643 -20.89 -12.25 75.05
N ALA A 644 -20.02 -11.48 75.72
CA ALA A 644 -19.09 -10.56 75.05
C ALA A 644 -18.17 -11.30 74.07
N ALA A 645 -17.59 -12.44 74.47
CA ALA A 645 -16.77 -13.26 73.58
C ALA A 645 -17.56 -13.77 72.35
N VAL A 646 -18.84 -14.13 72.51
CA VAL A 646 -19.71 -14.52 71.37
C VAL A 646 -19.95 -13.34 70.43
N ALA A 647 -20.14 -12.12 70.97
CA ALA A 647 -20.31 -10.92 70.17
C ALA A 647 -19.05 -10.57 69.38
N ASP A 648 -17.87 -10.64 70.01
CA ASP A 648 -16.57 -10.40 69.36
C ASP A 648 -16.32 -11.39 68.23
N VAL A 649 -16.51 -12.70 68.48
CA VAL A 649 -16.37 -13.73 67.44
C VAL A 649 -17.37 -13.51 66.30
N SER A 650 -18.60 -13.10 66.61
CA SER A 650 -19.59 -12.77 65.58
C SER A 650 -19.12 -11.61 64.70
N GLN A 651 -18.50 -10.58 65.28
CA GLN A 651 -17.93 -9.46 64.53
C GLN A 651 -16.76 -9.89 63.63
N ASP A 652 -15.90 -10.78 64.12
CA ASP A 652 -14.78 -11.33 63.33
C ASP A 652 -15.27 -12.14 62.14
N VAL A 653 -16.32 -12.96 62.33
CA VAL A 653 -16.96 -13.73 61.25
C VAL A 653 -17.61 -12.79 60.24
N ALA A 654 -18.29 -11.72 60.67
CA ALA A 654 -18.86 -10.73 59.77
C ALA A 654 -17.78 -10.06 58.89
N ASN A 655 -16.67 -9.65 59.49
CA ASN A 655 -15.53 -9.08 58.78
C ASN A 655 -14.89 -10.08 57.80
N ALA A 656 -14.85 -11.37 58.16
CA ALA A 656 -14.38 -12.42 57.26
C ALA A 656 -15.33 -12.60 56.06
N MET A 657 -16.65 -12.55 56.26
CA MET A 657 -17.63 -12.65 55.17
C MET A 657 -17.55 -11.48 54.20
N ILE A 658 -17.27 -10.25 54.69
CA ILE A 658 -17.01 -9.10 53.81
C ILE A 658 -15.78 -9.35 52.92
N ARG A 659 -14.70 -9.91 53.46
CA ARG A 659 -13.51 -10.27 52.65
C ARG A 659 -13.82 -11.36 51.63
N VAL A 660 -14.60 -12.37 52.00
CA VAL A 660 -15.05 -13.44 51.10
C VAL A 660 -15.90 -12.86 49.97
N SER A 661 -16.86 -11.98 50.28
CA SER A 661 -17.70 -11.31 49.28
C SER A 661 -16.85 -10.53 48.26
N ARG A 662 -15.85 -9.75 48.71
CA ARG A 662 -14.92 -9.05 47.79
C ARG A 662 -14.11 -10.00 46.91
N LEU A 663 -13.61 -11.11 47.46
CA LEU A 663 -12.89 -12.11 46.69
C LEU A 663 -13.78 -12.71 45.59
N ILE A 664 -15.01 -13.05 45.92
CA ILE A 664 -15.99 -13.58 44.97
C ILE A 664 -16.32 -12.54 43.88
N SER A 665 -16.50 -11.27 44.24
CA SER A 665 -16.68 -10.19 43.26
C SER A 665 -15.47 -10.00 42.34
N GLY A 666 -14.25 -10.11 42.87
CA GLY A 666 -13.02 -10.08 42.06
C GLY A 666 -12.95 -11.25 41.06
N VAL A 667 -13.35 -12.45 41.49
CA VAL A 667 -13.50 -13.61 40.59
C VAL A 667 -14.57 -13.35 39.52
N ASN A 668 -15.67 -12.69 39.86
CA ASN A 668 -16.71 -12.32 38.90
C ASN A 668 -16.18 -11.40 37.79
N GLY A 669 -15.36 -10.40 38.16
CA GLY A 669 -14.69 -9.51 37.22
C GLY A 669 -13.77 -10.28 36.27
N LEU A 670 -12.92 -11.15 36.81
CA LEU A 670 -12.02 -12.01 36.02
C LEU A 670 -12.78 -12.92 35.04
N VAL A 671 -13.91 -13.49 35.47
CA VAL A 671 -14.77 -14.30 34.59
C VAL A 671 -15.35 -13.46 33.46
N GLY A 672 -15.73 -12.20 33.73
CA GLY A 672 -16.15 -11.23 32.71
C GLY A 672 -15.06 -10.94 31.68
N ASP A 673 -13.84 -10.65 32.14
CA ASP A 673 -12.69 -10.36 31.27
C ASP A 673 -12.31 -11.56 30.39
N LEU A 674 -12.32 -12.76 30.98
CA LEU A 674 -12.09 -14.01 30.25
C LEU A 674 -13.19 -14.26 29.22
N THR A 675 -14.44 -13.93 29.53
CA THR A 675 -15.55 -14.09 28.58
C THR A 675 -15.38 -13.17 27.38
N SER A 676 -15.06 -11.90 27.61
CA SER A 676 -14.75 -10.95 26.52
C SER A 676 -13.59 -11.45 25.66
N SER A 677 -12.49 -11.87 26.31
CA SER A 677 -11.31 -12.39 25.61
C SER A 677 -11.62 -13.64 24.76
N MET A 678 -12.48 -14.54 25.24
CA MET A 678 -12.90 -15.72 24.49
C MET A 678 -13.79 -15.37 23.29
N VAL A 679 -14.65 -14.35 23.41
CA VAL A 679 -15.44 -13.84 22.28
C VAL A 679 -14.53 -13.21 21.22
N ASP A 680 -13.53 -12.43 21.64
CA ASP A 680 -12.53 -11.87 20.72
C ASP A 680 -11.69 -12.93 20.02
N GLN A 681 -11.26 -13.96 20.76
CA GLN A 681 -10.54 -15.11 20.20
C GLN A 681 -11.41 -15.89 19.21
N SER A 682 -12.71 -16.07 19.49
CA SER A 682 -13.65 -16.71 18.57
C SER A 682 -13.79 -15.93 17.27
N ARG A 683 -13.90 -14.59 17.36
CA ARG A 683 -13.96 -13.69 16.21
C ARG A 683 -12.67 -13.74 15.38
N ALA A 684 -11.50 -13.66 16.02
CA ALA A 684 -10.20 -13.76 15.35
C ALA A 684 -10.04 -15.11 14.63
N THR A 685 -10.49 -16.20 15.25
CA THR A 685 -10.47 -17.54 14.66
C THR A 685 -11.38 -17.62 13.43
N GLY A 686 -12.56 -16.98 13.47
CA GLY A 686 -13.44 -16.85 12.31
C GLY A 686 -12.80 -16.14 11.12
N VAL A 687 -12.06 -15.04 11.38
CA VAL A 687 -11.30 -14.34 10.33
C VAL A 687 -10.17 -15.21 9.77
N ILE A 688 -9.50 -15.99 10.60
CA ILE A 688 -8.47 -16.95 10.15
C ILE A 688 -9.09 -18.02 9.25
N ALA A 689 -10.25 -18.58 9.62
CA ALA A 689 -10.96 -19.57 8.82
C ALA A 689 -11.35 -19.01 7.43
N ASP A 690 -11.83 -17.77 7.36
CA ASP A 690 -12.14 -17.10 6.09
C ASP A 690 -10.88 -16.90 5.23
N ARG A 691 -9.77 -16.45 5.83
CA ARG A 691 -8.48 -16.30 5.12
C ARG A 691 -7.93 -17.62 4.59
N ILE A 692 -8.10 -18.72 5.32
CA ILE A 692 -7.76 -20.08 4.88
C ILE A 692 -8.58 -20.46 3.65
N GLN A 693 -9.89 -20.20 3.67
CA GLN A 693 -10.77 -20.48 2.53
C GLN A 693 -10.36 -19.68 1.28
N GLN A 694 -10.10 -18.39 1.44
CA GLN A 694 -9.61 -17.53 0.34
C GLN A 694 -8.26 -18.02 -0.20
N THR A 695 -7.35 -18.42 0.70
CA THR A 695 -6.04 -18.96 0.31
C THR A 695 -6.21 -20.26 -0.46
N SER A 696 -7.07 -21.19 0.00
CA SER A 696 -7.40 -22.43 -0.69
C SER A 696 -7.90 -22.19 -2.12
N THR A 697 -8.80 -21.22 -2.32
CA THR A 697 -9.26 -20.82 -3.67
C THR A 697 -8.11 -20.30 -4.53
N ARG A 698 -7.20 -19.49 -3.97
CA ARG A 698 -6.01 -19.01 -4.69
C ARG A 698 -5.03 -20.15 -5.04
N MET A 699 -4.95 -21.18 -4.21
CA MET A 699 -4.12 -22.36 -4.48
C MET A 699 -4.66 -23.18 -5.66
N ILE A 700 -5.98 -23.33 -5.74
CA ILE A 700 -6.63 -23.98 -6.88
C ILE A 700 -6.36 -23.17 -8.16
N GLN A 701 -6.54 -21.84 -8.11
CA GLN A 701 -6.23 -20.95 -9.23
C GLN A 701 -4.77 -21.05 -9.67
N ALA A 702 -3.83 -21.07 -8.71
CA ALA A 702 -2.41 -21.19 -9.01
C ALA A 702 -2.06 -22.55 -9.65
N ALA A 703 -2.72 -23.63 -9.24
CA ALA A 703 -2.56 -24.93 -9.88
C ALA A 703 -3.07 -24.92 -11.34
N GLU A 704 -4.23 -24.30 -11.60
CA GLU A 704 -4.76 -24.12 -12.97
C GLU A 704 -3.83 -23.28 -13.85
N ASP A 705 -3.27 -22.19 -13.31
CA ASP A 705 -2.31 -21.34 -14.02
C ASP A 705 -1.01 -22.08 -14.35
N LEU A 706 -0.56 -22.99 -13.46
CA LEU A 706 0.62 -23.82 -13.69
C LEU A 706 0.39 -24.90 -14.75
N ASP A 707 -0.80 -25.49 -14.79
CA ASP A 707 -1.19 -26.42 -15.85
C ASP A 707 -1.20 -25.72 -17.21
N ALA A 708 -1.80 -24.53 -17.30
CA ALA A 708 -1.79 -23.71 -18.52
C ALA A 708 -0.36 -23.30 -18.94
N LEU A 709 0.48 -22.93 -17.97
CA LEU A 709 1.88 -22.58 -18.23
C LEU A 709 2.69 -23.80 -18.69
N SER A 710 2.40 -24.99 -18.17
CA SER A 710 3.01 -26.26 -18.58
C SER A 710 2.68 -26.57 -20.04
N GLU A 711 1.40 -26.44 -20.42
CA GLU A 711 0.95 -26.60 -21.80
C GLU A 711 1.63 -25.61 -22.76
N ALA A 712 1.68 -24.32 -22.40
CA ALA A 712 2.35 -23.30 -23.19
C ALA A 712 3.86 -23.54 -23.34
N THR A 713 4.50 -24.05 -22.29
CA THR A 713 5.92 -24.42 -22.31
C THR A 713 6.18 -25.60 -23.23
N GLN A 714 5.29 -26.60 -23.22
CA GLN A 714 5.37 -27.76 -24.10
C GLN A 714 5.14 -27.38 -25.57
N ALA A 715 4.17 -26.50 -25.85
CA ALA A 715 3.94 -25.95 -27.17
C ALA A 715 5.16 -25.17 -27.69
N THR A 716 5.77 -24.33 -26.84
CA THR A 716 7.00 -23.59 -27.18
C THR A 716 8.15 -24.53 -27.53
N ARG A 717 8.33 -25.62 -26.78
CA ARG A 717 9.35 -26.63 -27.08
C ARG A 717 9.08 -27.32 -28.42
N SER A 718 7.83 -27.65 -28.71
CA SER A 718 7.43 -28.25 -29.99
C SER A 718 7.75 -27.33 -31.17
N GLU A 719 7.33 -26.06 -31.09
CA GLU A 719 7.59 -25.03 -32.13
C GLU A 719 9.09 -24.77 -32.32
N ALA A 720 9.85 -24.70 -31.23
CA ALA A 720 11.31 -24.61 -31.30
C ALA A 720 11.93 -25.81 -32.05
N GLY A 721 11.41 -27.02 -31.81
CA GLY A 721 11.81 -28.22 -32.56
C GLY A 721 11.53 -28.12 -34.06
N SER A 722 10.32 -27.69 -34.43
CA SER A 722 9.94 -27.50 -35.84
C SER A 722 10.77 -26.41 -36.54
N LEU A 723 11.05 -25.29 -35.87
CA LEU A 723 11.93 -24.23 -36.40
C LEU A 723 13.36 -24.73 -36.62
N LEU A 724 13.87 -25.56 -35.71
CA LEU A 724 15.19 -26.17 -35.84
C LEU A 724 15.25 -27.06 -37.09
N GLU A 725 14.23 -27.89 -37.30
CA GLU A 725 14.09 -28.79 -38.45
C GLU A 725 14.04 -28.02 -39.79
N VAL A 726 13.18 -26.99 -39.86
CA VAL A 726 13.03 -26.14 -41.05
C VAL A 726 14.34 -25.42 -41.37
N SER A 727 15.01 -24.85 -40.35
CA SER A 727 16.30 -24.19 -40.53
C SER A 727 17.39 -25.16 -41.02
N THR A 728 17.48 -26.37 -40.44
CA THR A 728 18.43 -27.38 -40.91
C THR A 728 18.18 -27.79 -42.36
N THR A 729 16.91 -27.94 -42.75
CA THR A 729 16.53 -28.28 -44.11
C THR A 729 16.86 -27.17 -45.09
N LEU A 730 16.59 -25.92 -44.71
CA LEU A 730 16.92 -24.73 -45.52
C LEU A 730 18.43 -24.59 -45.72
N SER A 731 19.22 -24.76 -44.65
CA SER A 731 20.69 -24.74 -44.70
C SER A 731 21.25 -25.83 -45.63
N GLN A 732 20.73 -27.07 -45.52
CA GLN A 732 21.13 -28.17 -46.40
C GLN A 732 20.79 -27.92 -47.87
N ARG A 733 19.59 -27.42 -48.17
CA ARG A 733 19.15 -27.12 -49.54
C ARG A 733 19.98 -25.98 -50.14
N SER A 734 20.20 -24.91 -49.41
CA SER A 734 21.03 -23.78 -49.86
C SER A 734 22.49 -24.20 -50.10
N GLY A 735 23.07 -25.01 -49.20
CA GLY A 735 24.43 -25.55 -49.38
C GLY A 735 24.57 -26.54 -50.54
N ARG A 736 23.48 -27.23 -50.92
CA ARG A 736 23.45 -28.05 -52.14
C ARG A 736 23.40 -27.18 -53.40
N LEU A 737 22.53 -26.19 -53.43
CA LEU A 737 22.34 -25.31 -54.59
C LEU A 737 23.58 -24.44 -54.88
N SER A 738 24.27 -23.99 -53.82
CA SER A 738 25.58 -23.30 -53.92
C SER A 738 26.64 -24.19 -54.58
N ARG A 739 26.72 -25.47 -54.19
CA ARG A 739 27.63 -26.45 -54.81
C ARG A 739 27.30 -26.71 -56.28
N GLU A 740 26.03 -26.90 -56.61
CA GLU A 740 25.58 -27.09 -58.00
C GLU A 740 25.94 -25.86 -58.88
N TRP A 741 25.77 -24.64 -58.37
CA TRP A 741 26.16 -23.41 -59.07
C TRP A 741 27.68 -23.26 -59.25
N SER A 742 28.46 -23.54 -58.21
CA SER A 742 29.93 -23.50 -58.30
C SER A 742 30.46 -24.52 -59.33
N GLY A 743 29.83 -25.70 -59.44
CA GLY A 743 30.13 -26.69 -60.47
C GLY A 743 29.75 -26.23 -61.89
N PHE A 744 28.58 -25.61 -62.04
CA PHE A 744 28.13 -25.05 -63.32
C PHE A 744 29.03 -23.90 -63.80
N SER A 745 29.35 -22.95 -62.93
CA SER A 745 30.22 -21.81 -63.25
C SER A 745 31.65 -22.25 -63.61
N ALA A 746 32.22 -23.21 -62.87
CA ALA A 746 33.53 -23.81 -63.19
C ALA A 746 33.51 -24.58 -64.53
N GLY A 747 32.40 -25.26 -64.86
CA GLY A 747 32.21 -25.95 -66.13
C GLY A 747 32.05 -25.01 -67.33
N ALA A 748 31.28 -23.93 -67.17
CA ALA A 748 31.10 -22.91 -68.20
C ALA A 748 32.41 -22.14 -68.48
N LEU A 749 33.25 -21.91 -67.46
CA LEU A 749 34.58 -21.34 -67.64
C LEU A 749 35.55 -22.26 -68.40
N ARG A 750 35.37 -23.59 -68.35
CA ARG A 750 36.17 -24.57 -69.09
C ARG A 750 35.76 -24.74 -70.56
N LEU A 751 34.54 -24.35 -70.93
CA LEU A 751 34.03 -24.38 -72.31
C LEU A 751 34.28 -23.07 -73.08
N ALA A 752 34.78 -22.03 -72.40
CA ALA A 752 35.05 -20.70 -72.95
C ALA A 752 36.56 -20.41 -73.14
N VAL A 753 37.41 -21.43 -72.97
CA VAL A 753 38.84 -21.48 -73.34
C VAL A 753 38.98 -22.57 -74.38
#